data_AF-A0A6A2FJJ2-F1
#
_entry.id   AF-A0A6A2FJJ2-F1
#
_cell.length_a   1.000
_cell.length_b   1.000
_cell.length_c   1.000
_cell.angle_alpha   90.00
_cell.angle_beta   90.00
_cell.angle_gamma   90.00
#
_symmetry.space_group_name_H-M   'P 1'
#
loop_
_entity.id
_entity.type
_entity.pdbx_description
1 polymer ?
#
loop_
_entity_poly.entity_id
_entity_poly.type
_entity_poly.pdbx_seq_one_letter_code
_entity_poly.pdbx_strand_id
1 'polypeptide(L)'
;MDGDNNTIEIGELVRFEAEYGPRAGIVLQINPSKILIKGFDTNEYWLEKENLELYIDFIEGEGRARKLKTVYEEFFGVRYNRMPSKNLETLLNILQKHGISYNPDAKRADDPFRMHRNKAYLTNTERTKYSAKPILGDEISRLLPKWIEPEELPSSSRDPLGLQAFAMHLADKLLPGMTVFTSRAGYFFFLSWALKSLNETHSDTGQYDVLKRLERALVLCESLYHGKDGLKDCIHLGNRSKMRLLANGVGNVEIPDKILKRQDATGCYNLYKNSMISLGFWEEDEEAAIKGLLPYRLTKLGEKIADLFEKRNYSSELLRWAKEKETKRSVIHLENWGEDLCFLTYGSIGEKKTFLEGFLFAKGHSDRVVYDANLRLKTLIALDYEDLLIGDSINEMQAPVTDEAYGAAVSELEDKEPGYNQFFLVHYFDNRKKKNIEPFVDAAIYEILGLSLNAIFAGVFYHVKNSGRTNIPKWIAKDVVAGSRNIDFWDAKLEEAVKISRESERKLISIILSLDTSSQSGVIEAGLMLLMRVLSDEFNRQVLNSHLAECAFQDILEDLTTQKEKNMRQVLEFLIKALILHHRGVFERKHKERWLDIDGDEVYAFEISGDMALGFHSYRFPQLMSIIRDIELSREDLHNGGQ
;
A
#
# COMPACT_ATOMS: atom_id res chain seq x y z
N MET A 1 -40.08 -25.10 -27.28
CA MET A 1 -39.72 -25.18 -25.85
C MET A 1 -38.68 -26.26 -25.76
N ASP A 2 -37.46 -25.92 -26.18
CA ASP A 2 -36.29 -26.76 -25.99
C ASP A 2 -35.77 -26.45 -24.59
N GLY A 3 -35.82 -27.44 -23.71
CA GLY A 3 -35.45 -27.27 -22.31
C GLY A 3 -33.97 -26.96 -22.16
N ASP A 4 -33.65 -26.03 -21.26
CA ASP A 4 -32.30 -25.74 -20.81
C ASP A 4 -31.60 -27.06 -20.45
N ASN A 5 -30.70 -27.51 -21.31
CA ASN A 5 -29.73 -28.54 -20.94
C ASN A 5 -28.78 -27.89 -19.93
N ASN A 6 -29.09 -27.97 -18.63
CA ASN A 6 -28.15 -27.62 -17.58
C ASN A 6 -26.88 -28.46 -17.77
N THR A 7 -25.87 -27.84 -18.37
CA THR A 7 -24.57 -28.44 -18.62
C THR A 7 -23.80 -28.43 -17.32
N ILE A 8 -23.68 -29.61 -16.71
CA ILE A 8 -22.79 -29.83 -15.56
C ILE A 8 -21.34 -29.56 -15.98
N GLU A 9 -20.62 -28.72 -15.26
CA GLU A 9 -19.22 -28.32 -15.48
C GLU A 9 -18.28 -28.84 -14.37
N ILE A 10 -16.96 -28.84 -14.64
CA ILE A 10 -15.94 -29.20 -13.65
C ILE A 10 -15.93 -28.17 -12.52
N GLY A 11 -15.89 -28.64 -11.29
CA GLY A 11 -15.92 -27.81 -10.09
C GLY A 11 -17.33 -27.51 -9.57
N GLU A 12 -18.39 -27.94 -10.26
CA GLU A 12 -19.74 -27.76 -9.76
C GLU A 12 -20.09 -28.73 -8.62
N LEU A 13 -20.96 -28.25 -7.72
CA LEU A 13 -21.51 -29.03 -6.62
C LEU A 13 -22.77 -29.74 -7.10
N VAL A 14 -22.75 -31.08 -7.08
CA VAL A 14 -23.82 -31.95 -7.55
C VAL A 14 -24.37 -32.83 -6.42
N ARG A 15 -25.64 -33.18 -6.53
CA ARG A 15 -26.32 -34.24 -5.76
C ARG A 15 -26.44 -35.49 -6.61
N PHE A 16 -26.30 -36.66 -5.99
CA PHE A 16 -26.48 -37.97 -6.64
C PHE A 16 -26.97 -39.02 -5.64
N GLU A 17 -27.56 -40.10 -6.14
CA GLU A 17 -27.95 -41.27 -5.32
C GLU A 17 -26.81 -42.29 -5.27
N ALA A 18 -26.38 -42.66 -4.05
CA ALA A 18 -25.40 -43.71 -3.81
C ALA A 18 -26.06 -44.94 -3.15
N GLU A 19 -25.33 -46.04 -3.00
CA GLU A 19 -25.83 -47.29 -2.41
C GLU A 19 -26.48 -47.10 -1.02
N TYR A 20 -26.01 -46.11 -0.25
CA TYR A 20 -26.46 -45.81 1.11
C TYR A 20 -27.29 -44.52 1.20
N GLY A 21 -27.92 -44.13 0.09
CA GLY A 21 -28.77 -42.95 -0.02
C GLY A 21 -28.07 -41.75 -0.67
N PRO A 22 -28.68 -40.56 -0.58
CA PRO A 22 -28.22 -39.41 -1.33
C PRO A 22 -26.89 -38.85 -0.81
N ARG A 23 -26.11 -38.33 -1.76
CA ARG A 23 -24.78 -37.77 -1.54
C ARG A 23 -24.60 -36.45 -2.29
N ALA A 24 -23.68 -35.64 -1.79
CA ALA A 24 -23.18 -34.44 -2.45
C ALA A 24 -21.69 -34.59 -2.79
N GLY A 25 -21.25 -34.01 -3.89
CA GLY A 25 -19.84 -34.04 -4.28
C GLY A 25 -19.49 -32.99 -5.33
N ILE A 26 -18.20 -32.88 -5.63
CA ILE A 26 -17.66 -31.96 -6.63
C ILE A 26 -17.27 -32.72 -7.90
N VAL A 27 -17.67 -32.17 -9.05
CA VAL A 27 -17.29 -32.71 -10.35
C VAL A 27 -15.79 -32.50 -10.59
N LEU A 28 -15.02 -33.58 -10.74
CA LEU A 28 -13.59 -33.53 -11.03
C LEU A 28 -13.29 -33.66 -12.53
N GLN A 29 -14.03 -34.53 -13.23
CA GLN A 29 -13.80 -34.83 -14.63
C GLN A 29 -15.11 -35.20 -15.32
N ILE A 30 -15.26 -34.77 -16.57
CA ILE A 30 -16.43 -35.06 -17.41
C ILE A 30 -15.95 -35.87 -18.62
N ASN A 31 -16.46 -37.09 -18.76
CA ASN A 31 -16.32 -37.91 -19.97
C ASN A 31 -17.67 -38.00 -20.70
N PRO A 32 -17.70 -38.45 -21.98
CA PRO A 32 -18.93 -38.47 -22.78
C PRO A 32 -20.10 -39.25 -22.19
N SER A 33 -19.83 -40.33 -21.43
CA SER A 33 -20.85 -41.15 -20.77
C SER A 33 -20.87 -40.99 -19.26
N LYS A 34 -19.71 -40.80 -18.61
CA LYS A 34 -19.58 -40.78 -17.15
C LYS A 34 -18.89 -39.53 -16.63
N ILE A 35 -19.27 -39.12 -15.44
CA ILE A 35 -18.69 -37.99 -14.72
C ILE A 35 -18.04 -38.53 -13.44
N LEU A 36 -16.80 -38.11 -13.19
CA LEU A 36 -16.07 -38.41 -11.95
C LEU A 36 -16.40 -37.35 -10.91
N ILE A 37 -16.91 -37.80 -9.76
CA ILE A 37 -17.27 -36.94 -8.64
C ILE A 37 -16.46 -37.32 -7.42
N LYS A 38 -15.94 -36.31 -6.72
CA LYS A 38 -15.37 -36.46 -5.38
C LYS A 38 -16.45 -36.20 -4.34
N GLY A 39 -16.88 -37.27 -3.64
CA GLY A 39 -17.74 -37.13 -2.47
C GLY A 39 -16.97 -36.54 -1.29
N PHE A 40 -17.68 -35.86 -0.38
CA PHE A 40 -17.06 -35.34 0.85
C PHE A 40 -16.87 -36.43 1.93
N ASP A 41 -17.34 -37.65 1.67
CA ASP A 41 -17.00 -38.86 2.40
C ASP A 41 -15.67 -39.49 1.94
N THR A 42 -14.90 -38.77 1.11
CA THR A 42 -13.59 -39.11 0.52
C THR A 42 -13.61 -40.10 -0.64
N ASN A 43 -14.77 -40.69 -0.95
CA ASN A 43 -14.90 -41.63 -2.05
C ASN A 43 -14.99 -40.91 -3.41
N GLU A 44 -14.64 -41.63 -4.47
CA GLU A 44 -14.80 -41.19 -5.85
C GLU A 44 -15.85 -42.03 -6.56
N TYR A 45 -16.70 -41.36 -7.33
CA TYR A 45 -17.85 -41.96 -7.99
C TYR A 45 -17.81 -41.68 -9.49
N TRP A 46 -17.91 -42.74 -10.29
CA TRP A 46 -18.12 -42.65 -11.73
C TRP A 46 -19.59 -42.87 -12.03
N LEU A 47 -20.31 -41.79 -12.34
CA LEU A 47 -21.75 -41.80 -12.49
C LEU A 47 -22.16 -41.35 -13.90
N GLU A 48 -23.21 -41.95 -14.44
CA GLU A 48 -23.85 -41.46 -15.67
C GLU A 48 -24.45 -40.07 -15.41
N LYS A 49 -24.37 -39.17 -16.40
CA LYS A 49 -24.82 -37.76 -16.27
C LYS A 49 -26.28 -37.65 -15.79
N GLU A 50 -27.13 -38.58 -16.20
CA GLU A 50 -28.56 -38.62 -15.85
C GLU A 50 -28.83 -38.88 -14.36
N ASN A 51 -27.84 -39.41 -13.63
CA ASN A 51 -27.92 -39.66 -12.19
C ASN A 51 -27.45 -38.47 -11.34
N LEU A 52 -27.17 -37.33 -11.98
CA LEU A 52 -26.65 -36.13 -11.33
C LEU A 52 -27.65 -34.99 -11.44
N GLU A 53 -27.78 -34.27 -10.33
CA GLU A 53 -28.58 -33.06 -10.24
C GLU A 53 -27.68 -31.94 -9.71
N LEU A 54 -27.71 -30.74 -10.30
CA LEU A 54 -27.00 -29.60 -9.72
C LEU A 54 -27.58 -29.31 -8.35
N TYR A 55 -26.71 -29.22 -7.35
CA TYR A 55 -27.16 -29.10 -5.96
C TYR A 55 -27.98 -27.82 -5.74
N ILE A 56 -27.73 -26.78 -6.54
CA ILE A 56 -28.48 -25.52 -6.50
C ILE A 56 -29.90 -25.68 -7.05
N ASP A 57 -30.08 -26.42 -8.14
CA ASP A 57 -31.39 -26.68 -8.74
C ASP A 57 -32.24 -27.56 -7.81
N PHE A 58 -31.61 -28.57 -7.20
CA PHE A 58 -32.21 -29.41 -6.17
C PHE A 58 -32.79 -28.57 -5.01
N ILE A 59 -32.01 -27.59 -4.52
CA ILE A 59 -32.47 -26.70 -3.43
C ILE A 59 -33.67 -25.85 -3.88
N GLU A 60 -33.66 -25.35 -5.11
CA GLU A 60 -34.75 -24.51 -5.62
C GLU A 60 -36.05 -25.32 -5.81
N GLY A 61 -35.95 -26.59 -6.21
CA GLY A 61 -37.10 -27.49 -6.37
C GLY A 61 -37.78 -27.90 -5.05
N GLU A 62 -37.01 -28.10 -3.98
CA GLU A 62 -37.54 -28.60 -2.70
C GLU A 62 -38.28 -27.53 -1.86
N GLY A 63 -38.03 -26.23 -2.09
CA GLY A 63 -38.79 -25.10 -1.53
C GLY A 63 -38.96 -25.05 0.00
N ARG A 64 -38.28 -25.90 0.78
CA ARG A 64 -38.56 -26.13 2.21
C ARG A 64 -37.28 -26.22 3.06
N ALA A 65 -37.42 -25.90 4.34
CA ALA A 65 -36.39 -26.12 5.35
C ALA A 65 -36.12 -27.62 5.53
N ARG A 66 -34.85 -28.03 5.52
CA ARG A 66 -34.43 -29.41 5.79
C ARG A 66 -33.84 -29.50 7.18
N LYS A 67 -33.81 -30.68 7.80
CA LYS A 67 -33.08 -30.83 9.07
C LYS A 67 -31.58 -30.77 8.79
N LEU A 68 -30.83 -30.03 9.61
CA LEU A 68 -29.39 -29.88 9.42
C LEU A 68 -28.67 -31.25 9.37
N LYS A 69 -29.10 -32.23 10.17
CA LYS A 69 -28.55 -33.59 10.15
C LYS A 69 -28.70 -34.32 8.81
N THR A 70 -29.78 -34.03 8.06
CA THR A 70 -30.02 -34.65 6.75
C THR A 70 -29.09 -34.06 5.70
N VAL A 71 -28.94 -32.74 5.69
CA VAL A 71 -27.98 -32.05 4.80
C VAL A 71 -26.56 -32.52 5.11
N TYR A 72 -26.23 -32.63 6.40
CA TYR A 72 -24.92 -33.10 6.80
C TYR A 72 -24.65 -34.56 6.40
N GLU A 73 -25.63 -35.46 6.56
CA GLU A 73 -25.53 -36.86 6.13
C GLU A 73 -25.31 -36.99 4.62
N GLU A 74 -25.86 -36.09 3.81
CA GLU A 74 -25.63 -36.08 2.36
C GLU A 74 -24.18 -35.70 2.00
N PHE A 75 -23.56 -34.76 2.71
CA PHE A 75 -22.17 -34.40 2.44
C PHE A 75 -21.22 -35.46 2.96
N PHE A 76 -21.33 -35.83 4.24
CA PHE A 76 -20.30 -36.62 4.91
C PHE A 76 -20.63 -38.09 5.11
N GLY A 77 -21.83 -38.52 4.71
CA GLY A 77 -22.27 -39.90 4.78
C GLY A 77 -22.48 -40.49 6.18
N VAL A 78 -22.44 -39.67 7.22
CA VAL A 78 -22.58 -40.09 8.62
C VAL A 78 -23.66 -39.29 9.32
N ARG A 79 -24.55 -39.99 10.04
CA ARG A 79 -25.55 -39.38 10.92
C ARG A 79 -24.94 -38.95 12.24
N TYR A 80 -25.05 -37.68 12.57
CA TYR A 80 -24.65 -37.15 13.88
C TYR A 80 -25.86 -36.60 14.65
N ASN A 81 -25.93 -36.94 15.94
CA ASN A 81 -26.88 -36.31 16.88
C ASN A 81 -26.41 -34.91 17.31
N ARG A 82 -25.10 -34.63 17.22
CA ARG A 82 -24.47 -33.33 17.45
C ARG A 82 -23.28 -33.19 16.52
N MET A 83 -23.26 -32.15 15.70
CA MET A 83 -22.22 -31.96 14.69
C MET A 83 -20.93 -31.42 15.30
N PRO A 84 -19.75 -31.97 14.94
CA PRO A 84 -18.47 -31.36 15.25
C PRO A 84 -18.38 -29.96 14.61
N SER A 85 -17.98 -28.95 15.37
CA SER A 85 -17.94 -27.55 14.89
C SER A 85 -17.13 -27.39 13.61
N LYS A 86 -15.99 -28.09 13.51
CA LYS A 86 -15.10 -28.06 12.33
C LYS A 86 -15.79 -28.54 11.05
N ASN A 87 -16.61 -29.59 11.14
CA ASN A 87 -17.28 -30.14 9.97
C ASN A 87 -18.52 -29.34 9.59
N LEU A 88 -19.20 -28.75 10.58
CA LEU A 88 -20.26 -27.77 10.31
C LEU A 88 -19.68 -26.56 9.57
N GLU A 89 -18.59 -25.98 10.06
CA GLU A 89 -17.89 -24.88 9.39
C GLU A 89 -17.45 -25.24 7.97
N THR A 90 -16.94 -26.47 7.78
CA THR A 90 -16.59 -26.98 6.44
C THR A 90 -17.81 -27.03 5.51
N LEU A 91 -18.94 -27.57 5.97
CA LEU A 91 -20.20 -27.59 5.21
C LEU A 91 -20.64 -26.18 4.81
N LEU A 92 -20.63 -25.26 5.78
CA LEU A 92 -21.04 -23.88 5.58
C LEU A 92 -20.17 -23.17 4.52
N ASN A 93 -18.85 -23.36 4.60
CA ASN A 93 -17.90 -22.82 3.62
C ASN A 93 -18.11 -23.40 2.23
N ILE A 94 -18.40 -24.70 2.11
CA ILE A 94 -18.69 -25.34 0.82
C ILE A 94 -19.96 -24.74 0.23
N LEU A 95 -21.05 -24.65 0.99
CA LEU A 95 -22.32 -24.07 0.50
C LEU A 95 -22.12 -22.64 0.02
N GLN A 96 -21.42 -21.81 0.79
CA GLN A 96 -21.14 -20.42 0.40
C GLN A 96 -20.27 -20.34 -0.86
N LYS A 97 -19.25 -21.20 -1.00
CA LYS A 97 -18.39 -21.29 -2.18
C LYS A 97 -19.13 -21.74 -3.44
N HIS A 98 -20.29 -22.38 -3.30
CA HIS A 98 -21.13 -22.78 -4.44
C HIS A 98 -22.41 -21.93 -4.56
N GLY A 99 -22.40 -20.73 -3.97
CA GLY A 99 -23.48 -19.76 -4.14
C GLY A 99 -24.78 -20.14 -3.45
N ILE A 100 -24.70 -20.89 -2.36
CA ILE A 100 -25.85 -21.29 -1.55
C ILE A 100 -25.79 -20.51 -0.24
N SER A 101 -26.80 -19.67 -0.03
CA SER A 101 -27.02 -18.99 1.25
C SER A 101 -27.85 -19.86 2.18
N TYR A 102 -27.64 -19.71 3.48
CA TYR A 102 -28.36 -20.47 4.50
C TYR A 102 -28.69 -19.61 5.73
N ASN A 103 -29.63 -20.07 6.57
CA ASN A 103 -29.92 -19.42 7.85
C ASN A 103 -28.88 -19.82 8.92
N PRO A 104 -28.21 -18.87 9.59
CA PRO A 104 -27.11 -19.16 10.52
C PRO A 104 -27.56 -19.73 11.88
N ASP A 105 -28.87 -19.74 12.15
CA ASP A 105 -29.41 -20.09 13.46
C ASP A 105 -29.42 -21.60 13.76
N ALA A 106 -29.22 -22.45 12.75
CA ALA A 106 -29.21 -23.90 12.91
C ALA A 106 -27.90 -24.37 13.58
N LYS A 107 -28.00 -24.83 14.83
CA LYS A 107 -26.85 -25.30 15.64
C LYS A 107 -27.01 -26.74 16.12
N ARG A 108 -28.24 -27.28 16.11
CA ARG A 108 -28.58 -28.64 16.53
C ARG A 108 -28.98 -29.50 15.34
N ALA A 109 -28.83 -30.81 15.48
CA ALA A 109 -29.12 -31.79 14.43
C ALA A 109 -30.53 -31.70 13.84
N ASP A 110 -31.52 -31.40 14.67
CA ASP A 110 -32.92 -31.27 14.27
C ASP A 110 -33.35 -29.84 13.92
N ASP A 111 -32.44 -28.87 13.95
CA ASP A 111 -32.77 -27.49 13.61
C ASP A 111 -33.12 -27.36 12.11
N PRO A 112 -34.11 -26.51 11.76
CA PRO A 112 -34.44 -26.22 10.38
C PRO A 112 -33.30 -25.43 9.71
N PHE A 113 -32.73 -26.04 8.68
CA PHE A 113 -31.70 -25.49 7.81
C PHE A 113 -32.31 -25.15 6.46
N ARG A 114 -32.49 -23.85 6.22
CA ARG A 114 -33.06 -23.26 5.01
C ARG A 114 -31.92 -22.83 4.11
N MET A 115 -31.73 -23.56 3.02
CA MET A 115 -30.80 -23.19 1.96
C MET A 115 -31.57 -22.49 0.85
N HIS A 116 -30.96 -21.51 0.20
CA HIS A 116 -31.51 -20.84 -0.96
C HIS A 116 -30.39 -20.38 -1.88
N ARG A 117 -30.70 -20.31 -3.17
CA ARG A 117 -29.81 -19.77 -4.18
C ARG A 117 -29.41 -18.35 -3.82
N ASN A 118 -28.11 -18.11 -3.64
CA ASN A 118 -27.60 -16.78 -3.42
C ASN A 118 -27.54 -16.05 -4.76
N LYS A 119 -28.57 -15.25 -5.05
CA LYS A 119 -28.66 -14.48 -6.30
C LYS A 119 -27.49 -13.51 -6.49
N ALA A 120 -26.84 -13.07 -5.40
CA ALA A 120 -25.63 -12.24 -5.46
C ALA A 120 -24.38 -13.02 -5.91
N TYR A 121 -24.37 -14.35 -5.73
CA TYR A 121 -23.24 -15.21 -6.11
C TYR A 121 -23.24 -15.52 -7.62
N LEU A 122 -24.40 -15.62 -8.26
CA LEU A 122 -24.49 -15.98 -9.69
C LEU A 122 -24.31 -14.82 -10.65
N THR A 123 -24.56 -13.59 -10.18
CA THR A 123 -24.05 -12.41 -10.89
C THR A 123 -22.52 -12.37 -10.97
N ASN A 124 -21.80 -13.27 -10.27
CA ASN A 124 -20.35 -13.41 -10.31
C ASN A 124 -19.84 -14.59 -11.16
N THR A 125 -20.58 -15.71 -11.31
CA THR A 125 -20.11 -16.88 -12.09
C THR A 125 -20.33 -16.76 -13.60
N GLU A 126 -21.36 -16.03 -14.07
CA GLU A 126 -21.39 -15.63 -15.50
C GLU A 126 -20.31 -14.58 -15.83
N ARG A 127 -19.78 -13.89 -14.81
CA ARG A 127 -18.75 -12.86 -14.93
C ARG A 127 -17.31 -13.37 -14.87
N THR A 128 -17.06 -14.65 -14.59
CA THR A 128 -15.69 -15.18 -14.64
C THR A 128 -15.17 -15.40 -16.08
N LYS A 129 -16.01 -15.24 -17.11
CA LYS A 129 -15.54 -15.22 -18.51
C LYS A 129 -14.85 -13.91 -18.92
N TYR A 130 -15.12 -12.78 -18.27
CA TYR A 130 -14.43 -11.51 -18.54
C TYR A 130 -14.40 -10.62 -17.29
N SER A 131 -13.18 -10.23 -16.90
CA SER A 131 -12.83 -9.37 -15.77
C SER A 131 -13.83 -8.28 -15.35
N ALA A 132 -13.86 -8.05 -14.02
CA ALA A 132 -14.09 -6.79 -13.28
C ALA A 132 -15.43 -6.64 -12.52
N LYS A 133 -15.28 -6.67 -11.18
CA LYS A 133 -16.04 -6.05 -10.07
C LYS A 133 -17.58 -5.88 -10.14
N PRO A 134 -18.31 -6.25 -9.07
CA PRO A 134 -19.68 -5.78 -8.89
C PRO A 134 -19.68 -4.34 -8.39
N ILE A 135 -20.31 -3.45 -9.16
CA ILE A 135 -20.75 -2.13 -8.69
C ILE A 135 -22.09 -2.35 -7.97
N LEU A 136 -22.14 -2.10 -6.66
CA LEU A 136 -23.41 -1.84 -5.97
C LEU A 136 -24.07 -0.64 -6.67
N GLY A 137 -25.37 -0.74 -6.99
CA GLY A 137 -26.07 0.39 -7.60
C GLY A 137 -25.88 1.65 -6.75
N ASP A 138 -25.51 2.76 -7.40
CA ASP A 138 -25.13 4.05 -6.75
C ASP A 138 -26.13 4.52 -5.68
N GLU A 139 -27.40 4.13 -5.78
CA GLU A 139 -28.43 4.46 -4.79
C GLU A 139 -28.26 3.69 -3.46
N ILE A 140 -27.83 2.43 -3.49
CA ILE A 140 -27.67 1.60 -2.28
C ILE A 140 -26.35 1.92 -1.58
N SER A 141 -25.27 2.16 -2.32
CA SER A 141 -23.99 2.60 -1.73
C SER A 141 -24.09 3.93 -0.99
N ARG A 142 -25.03 4.81 -1.38
CA ARG A 142 -25.29 6.07 -0.65
C ARG A 142 -26.05 5.88 0.66
N LEU A 143 -26.77 4.76 0.80
CA LEU A 143 -27.60 4.45 1.97
C LEU A 143 -26.85 3.61 3.01
N LEU A 144 -25.72 3.00 2.64
CA LEU A 144 -24.88 2.26 3.58
C LEU A 144 -24.06 3.24 4.44
N PRO A 145 -24.09 3.08 5.77
CA PRO A 145 -23.16 3.78 6.64
C PRO A 145 -21.71 3.52 6.23
N LYS A 146 -20.91 4.58 6.04
CA LYS A 146 -19.54 4.52 5.47
C LYS A 146 -18.55 3.59 6.20
N TRP A 147 -18.81 3.23 7.46
CA TRP A 147 -18.04 2.23 8.23
C TRP A 147 -18.31 0.76 7.86
N ILE A 148 -19.30 0.46 6.99
CA ILE A 148 -19.64 -0.92 6.55
C ILE A 148 -18.99 -1.25 5.19
N GLU A 149 -18.63 -0.26 4.38
CA GLU A 149 -17.78 -0.50 3.22
C GLU A 149 -16.36 -0.76 3.74
N PRO A 150 -15.80 -1.99 3.64
CA PRO A 150 -14.36 -2.11 3.74
C PRO A 150 -13.83 -1.19 2.65
N GLU A 151 -13.14 -0.11 3.03
CA GLU A 151 -12.43 0.70 2.06
C GLU A 151 -11.64 -0.30 1.22
N GLU A 152 -12.01 -0.45 -0.06
CA GLU A 152 -11.18 -1.15 -1.01
C GLU A 152 -9.92 -0.30 -1.09
N LEU A 153 -8.99 -0.59 -0.17
CA LEU A 153 -7.69 0.02 -0.12
C LEU A 153 -7.18 -0.10 -1.55
N PRO A 154 -6.87 1.03 -2.22
CA PRO A 154 -6.29 0.98 -3.56
C PRO A 154 -5.16 -0.04 -3.50
N SER A 155 -5.04 -0.93 -4.51
CA SER A 155 -4.06 -2.03 -4.57
C SER A 155 -2.76 -1.59 -3.92
N SER A 156 -2.67 -1.82 -2.62
CA SER A 156 -1.70 -1.14 -1.78
C SER A 156 -0.35 -1.66 -2.20
N SER A 157 0.71 -0.86 -2.02
CA SER A 157 2.09 -1.27 -2.26
C SER A 157 2.26 -2.77 -2.00
N ARG A 158 2.64 -3.48 -3.06
CA ARG A 158 2.81 -4.93 -3.09
C ARG A 158 3.96 -5.27 -2.16
N ASP A 159 3.61 -5.43 -0.89
CA ASP A 159 4.54 -5.69 0.22
C ASP A 159 4.39 -7.16 0.65
N PRO A 160 4.92 -8.12 -0.15
CA PRO A 160 4.73 -9.55 0.08
C PRO A 160 5.35 -10.02 1.40
N LEU A 161 6.39 -9.32 1.88
CA LEU A 161 7.11 -9.68 3.10
C LEU A 161 6.72 -8.83 4.31
N GLY A 162 5.78 -7.88 4.19
CA GLY A 162 5.25 -7.15 5.33
C GLY A 162 6.15 -6.03 5.87
N LEU A 163 7.08 -5.50 5.07
CA LEU A 163 8.11 -4.55 5.46
C LEU A 163 7.65 -3.11 5.58
N GLN A 164 6.61 -2.76 4.83
CA GLN A 164 6.17 -1.38 4.75
C GLN A 164 5.78 -0.82 6.13
N ALA A 165 5.13 -1.61 6.98
CA ALA A 165 4.66 -1.15 8.28
C ALA A 165 5.80 -0.70 9.19
N PHE A 166 6.90 -1.46 9.19
CA PHE A 166 8.05 -1.15 10.03
C PHE A 166 8.92 -0.05 9.41
N ALA A 167 9.07 -0.03 8.08
CA ALA A 167 9.69 1.11 7.38
C ALA A 167 8.96 2.43 7.70
N MET A 168 7.62 2.41 7.70
CA MET A 168 6.82 3.58 8.09
C MET A 168 7.05 4.00 9.54
N HIS A 169 7.20 3.04 10.46
CA HIS A 169 7.53 3.34 11.85
C HIS A 169 8.91 4.02 11.99
N LEU A 170 9.92 3.56 11.24
CA LEU A 170 11.24 4.20 11.21
C LEU A 170 11.18 5.59 10.55
N ALA A 171 10.40 5.74 9.47
CA ALA A 171 10.16 7.04 8.85
C ALA A 171 9.45 8.02 9.80
N ASP A 172 8.54 7.55 10.65
CA ASP A 172 7.89 8.36 11.70
C ASP A 172 8.86 8.77 12.81
N LYS A 173 9.90 7.98 13.10
CA LYS A 173 10.97 8.38 14.04
C LYS A 173 11.87 9.47 13.48
N LEU A 174 12.04 9.52 12.16
CA LEU A 174 12.89 10.52 11.48
C LEU A 174 12.12 11.80 11.15
N LEU A 175 10.94 11.67 10.54
CA LEU A 175 10.15 12.78 10.04
C LEU A 175 8.68 12.60 10.46
N PRO A 176 8.36 12.70 11.76
CA PRO A 176 7.01 12.56 12.25
C PRO A 176 6.10 13.62 11.63
N GLY A 177 4.85 13.21 11.35
CA GLY A 177 3.86 14.07 10.74
C GLY A 177 4.04 14.30 9.25
N MET A 178 5.19 13.98 8.64
CA MET A 178 5.33 14.07 7.19
C MET A 178 4.75 12.84 6.51
N THR A 179 4.18 13.01 5.32
CA THR A 179 3.73 11.88 4.49
C THR A 179 4.44 11.93 3.13
N VAL A 180 4.31 10.86 2.35
CA VAL A 180 4.81 10.82 0.96
C VAL A 180 4.09 11.81 0.04
N PHE A 181 3.02 12.45 0.51
CA PHE A 181 2.23 13.42 -0.22
C PHE A 181 2.45 14.86 0.24
N THR A 182 3.08 15.07 1.40
CA THR A 182 3.25 16.42 1.98
C THR A 182 4.51 17.10 1.44
N SER A 183 4.53 17.41 0.16
CA SER A 183 5.71 17.98 -0.52
C SER A 183 5.75 19.50 -0.54
N ARG A 184 4.62 20.20 -0.41
CA ARG A 184 4.57 21.68 -0.50
C ARG A 184 4.19 22.34 0.81
N ALA A 185 4.90 23.41 1.16
CA ALA A 185 4.62 24.22 2.34
C ALA A 185 3.30 25.01 2.20
N GLY A 186 3.01 25.51 1.00
CA GLY A 186 1.80 26.30 0.71
C GLY A 186 0.47 25.61 1.06
N TYR A 187 0.40 24.27 0.99
CA TYR A 187 -0.77 23.52 1.42
C TYR A 187 -1.06 23.66 2.93
N PHE A 188 -0.04 23.85 3.78
CA PHE A 188 -0.24 24.08 5.21
C PHE A 188 -0.97 25.40 5.48
N PHE A 189 -0.65 26.43 4.70
CA PHE A 189 -1.30 27.74 4.73
C PHE A 189 -2.72 27.68 4.18
N PHE A 190 -2.86 27.18 2.95
CA PHE A 190 -4.15 27.07 2.26
C PHE A 190 -5.18 26.27 3.05
N LEU A 191 -4.82 25.09 3.55
CA LEU A 191 -5.78 24.23 4.24
C LEU A 191 -6.17 24.79 5.61
N SER A 192 -5.25 25.45 6.33
CA SER A 192 -5.59 26.11 7.60
C SER A 192 -6.58 27.25 7.38
N TRP A 193 -6.35 28.07 6.36
CA TRP A 193 -7.30 29.09 5.95
C TRP A 193 -8.65 28.51 5.52
N ALA A 194 -8.65 27.48 4.67
CA ALA A 194 -9.88 26.84 4.21
C ALA A 194 -10.69 26.26 5.40
N LEU A 195 -10.01 25.62 6.36
CA LEU A 195 -10.66 25.12 7.58
C LEU A 195 -11.31 26.25 8.38
N LYS A 196 -10.58 27.34 8.65
CA LYS A 196 -11.09 28.54 9.34
C LYS A 196 -12.34 29.08 8.64
N SER A 197 -12.21 29.43 7.38
CA SER A 197 -13.26 30.12 6.63
C SER A 197 -14.51 29.26 6.43
N LEU A 198 -14.36 27.94 6.29
CA LEU A 198 -15.49 27.04 6.16
C LEU A 198 -16.20 26.82 7.49
N ASN A 199 -15.47 26.63 8.60
CA ASN A 199 -16.08 26.42 9.91
C ASN A 199 -16.76 27.69 10.45
N GLU A 200 -16.26 28.88 10.11
CA GLU A 200 -16.90 30.16 10.45
C GLU A 200 -18.16 30.44 9.59
N THR A 201 -18.17 29.97 8.34
CA THR A 201 -19.35 30.10 7.48
C THR A 201 -20.28 28.91 7.71
N HIS A 202 -21.19 29.02 8.69
CA HIS A 202 -22.31 28.09 8.76
C HIS A 202 -23.08 28.11 7.43
N SER A 203 -23.03 27.01 6.67
CA SER A 203 -23.71 26.90 5.38
C SER A 203 -24.53 25.63 5.35
N ASP A 204 -25.73 25.71 4.75
CA ASP A 204 -26.59 24.54 4.52
C ASP A 204 -25.96 23.53 3.52
N THR A 205 -24.95 23.98 2.76
CA THR A 205 -24.14 23.13 1.88
C THR A 205 -23.10 22.34 2.66
N GLY A 206 -22.89 21.07 2.29
CA GLY A 206 -21.86 20.22 2.91
C GLY A 206 -20.47 20.84 2.76
N GLN A 207 -19.82 21.17 3.88
CA GLN A 207 -18.53 21.86 3.90
C GLN A 207 -17.42 21.10 3.18
N TYR A 208 -17.44 19.77 3.24
CA TYR A 208 -16.52 18.92 2.48
C TYR A 208 -16.60 19.14 0.98
N ASP A 209 -17.78 19.40 0.42
CA ASP A 209 -17.92 19.63 -1.01
C ASP A 209 -17.36 21.00 -1.40
N VAL A 210 -17.58 22.02 -0.58
CA VAL A 210 -16.98 23.35 -0.77
C VAL A 210 -15.46 23.27 -0.67
N LEU A 211 -14.92 22.52 0.31
CA LEU A 211 -13.49 22.27 0.43
C LEU A 211 -12.92 21.60 -0.82
N LYS A 212 -13.55 20.54 -1.32
CA LYS A 212 -13.14 19.90 -2.57
C LYS A 212 -13.18 20.86 -3.75
N ARG A 213 -14.14 21.79 -3.80
CA ARG A 213 -14.22 22.82 -4.85
C ARG A 213 -13.12 23.86 -4.71
N LEU A 214 -12.79 24.28 -3.49
CA LEU A 214 -11.65 25.15 -3.19
C LEU A 214 -10.34 24.52 -3.68
N GLU A 215 -10.08 23.26 -3.32
CA GLU A 215 -8.91 22.52 -3.79
C GLU A 215 -8.83 22.51 -5.31
N ARG A 216 -9.96 22.24 -5.98
CA ARG A 216 -10.02 22.19 -7.45
C ARG A 216 -9.79 23.56 -8.09
N ALA A 217 -10.34 24.61 -7.49
CA ALA A 217 -10.17 25.97 -7.96
C ALA A 217 -8.71 26.42 -7.84
N LEU A 218 -8.06 26.14 -6.70
CA LEU A 218 -6.64 26.45 -6.50
C LEU A 218 -5.76 25.73 -7.53
N VAL A 219 -5.96 24.42 -7.72
CA VAL A 219 -5.20 23.63 -8.69
C VAL A 219 -5.41 24.15 -10.11
N LEU A 220 -6.61 24.58 -10.47
CA LEU A 220 -6.88 25.20 -11.76
C LEU A 220 -6.11 26.52 -11.93
N CYS A 221 -6.11 27.40 -10.93
CA CYS A 221 -5.38 28.66 -10.97
C CYS A 221 -3.87 28.44 -11.13
N GLU A 222 -3.28 27.57 -10.31
CA GLU A 222 -1.87 27.16 -10.39
C GLU A 222 -1.53 26.58 -11.77
N SER A 223 -2.39 25.71 -12.30
CA SER A 223 -2.17 25.07 -13.61
C SER A 223 -2.22 26.06 -14.77
N LEU A 224 -3.09 27.07 -14.70
CA LEU A 224 -3.22 28.12 -15.72
C LEU A 224 -2.01 29.07 -15.66
N TYR A 225 -1.68 29.58 -14.48
CA TYR A 225 -0.57 30.52 -14.27
C TYR A 225 0.77 29.98 -14.79
N HIS A 226 1.12 28.75 -14.41
CA HIS A 226 2.38 28.15 -14.85
C HIS A 226 2.37 27.67 -16.32
N GLY A 227 1.19 27.60 -16.95
CA GLY A 227 1.04 27.15 -18.34
C GLY A 227 1.64 25.77 -18.60
N LYS A 228 1.89 25.43 -19.88
CA LYS A 228 2.44 24.10 -20.26
C LYS A 228 3.89 23.91 -19.80
N ASP A 229 4.70 24.96 -19.86
CA ASP A 229 6.16 24.88 -19.73
C ASP A 229 6.71 25.32 -18.35
N GLY A 230 5.93 26.03 -17.53
CA GLY A 230 6.40 26.67 -16.28
C GLY A 230 6.27 25.84 -14.99
N LEU A 231 5.97 24.54 -15.07
CA LEU A 231 5.77 23.67 -13.89
C LEU A 231 6.96 22.79 -13.51
N LYS A 232 8.13 22.93 -14.14
CA LYS A 232 9.31 22.15 -13.71
C LYS A 232 9.64 22.38 -12.23
N ASP A 233 9.30 23.57 -11.72
CA ASP A 233 9.68 23.99 -10.37
C ASP A 233 8.49 24.04 -9.38
N CYS A 234 7.24 24.17 -9.84
CA CYS A 234 6.05 24.23 -8.98
C CYS A 234 5.21 22.93 -9.07
N ILE A 235 5.46 21.94 -8.22
CA ILE A 235 4.68 20.68 -8.21
C ILE A 235 3.50 20.81 -7.25
N HIS A 236 2.26 20.65 -7.73
CA HIS A 236 1.04 20.61 -6.90
C HIS A 236 0.22 19.35 -7.14
N LEU A 237 -0.61 18.98 -6.16
CA LEU A 237 -1.50 17.82 -6.27
C LEU A 237 -2.56 18.08 -7.36
N GLY A 238 -2.72 17.13 -8.29
CA GLY A 238 -3.70 17.24 -9.37
C GLY A 238 -3.14 17.61 -10.74
N ASN A 239 -1.81 17.73 -10.85
CA ASN A 239 -1.12 18.11 -12.09
C ASN A 239 -1.46 17.23 -13.32
N ARG A 240 -1.80 15.96 -13.13
CA ARG A 240 -2.19 15.06 -14.25
C ARG A 240 -3.41 15.53 -15.05
N SER A 241 -4.31 16.27 -14.42
CA SER A 241 -5.47 16.84 -15.10
C SER A 241 -5.13 18.10 -15.89
N LYS A 242 -3.92 18.67 -15.72
CA LYS A 242 -3.43 19.90 -16.34
C LYS A 242 -3.62 19.92 -17.84
N MET A 243 -3.15 18.91 -18.57
CA MET A 243 -3.22 18.94 -20.04
C MET A 243 -4.66 19.00 -20.54
N ARG A 244 -5.58 18.32 -19.83
CA ARG A 244 -7.01 18.41 -20.10
C ARG A 244 -7.60 19.78 -19.73
N LEU A 245 -7.17 20.36 -18.61
CA LEU A 245 -7.62 21.69 -18.18
C LEU A 245 -7.13 22.79 -19.13
N LEU A 246 -5.84 22.76 -19.50
CA LEU A 246 -5.21 23.69 -20.44
C LEU A 246 -5.76 23.57 -21.86
N ALA A 247 -6.09 22.36 -22.32
CA ALA A 247 -6.70 22.17 -23.64
C ALA A 247 -8.10 22.80 -23.75
N ASN A 248 -8.82 22.93 -22.63
CA ASN A 248 -10.14 23.55 -22.57
C ASN A 248 -10.08 25.05 -22.20
N GLY A 249 -8.89 25.60 -21.94
CA GLY A 249 -8.67 26.92 -21.35
C GLY A 249 -8.73 28.08 -22.33
N VAL A 250 -9.76 28.18 -23.19
CA VAL A 250 -9.97 29.37 -24.03
C VAL A 250 -11.22 30.12 -23.57
N GLY A 251 -11.05 31.35 -23.08
CA GLY A 251 -12.16 32.21 -22.66
C GLY A 251 -12.52 32.09 -21.17
N ASN A 252 -13.76 31.70 -20.88
CA ASN A 252 -14.29 31.60 -19.52
C ASN A 252 -14.38 30.14 -19.08
N VAL A 253 -13.83 29.83 -17.91
CA VAL A 253 -13.71 28.46 -17.36
C VAL A 253 -14.50 28.35 -16.06
N GLU A 254 -15.08 27.17 -15.82
CA GLU A 254 -15.75 26.80 -14.56
C GLU A 254 -14.85 25.87 -13.73
N ILE A 255 -15.11 25.79 -12.41
CA ILE A 255 -14.42 24.83 -11.56
C ILE A 255 -14.80 23.43 -12.04
N PRO A 256 -13.85 22.59 -12.48
CA PRO A 256 -14.15 21.25 -12.98
C PRO A 256 -14.75 20.38 -11.88
N ASP A 257 -15.60 19.42 -12.24
CA ASP A 257 -16.19 18.49 -11.27
C ASP A 257 -15.14 17.56 -10.64
N LYS A 258 -14.05 17.25 -11.36
CA LYS A 258 -13.00 16.34 -10.92
C LYS A 258 -11.64 16.79 -11.44
N ILE A 259 -10.64 16.84 -10.55
CA ILE A 259 -9.21 17.04 -10.87
C ILE A 259 -8.36 15.87 -10.36
N LEU A 260 -8.75 15.24 -9.25
CA LEU A 260 -8.05 14.12 -8.64
C LEU A 260 -8.84 12.82 -8.82
N LYS A 261 -8.16 11.74 -9.19
CA LYS A 261 -8.74 10.38 -9.20
C LYS A 261 -8.99 9.99 -7.74
N ARG A 262 -10.25 9.79 -7.35
CA ARG A 262 -10.68 9.53 -5.96
C ARG A 262 -10.38 10.69 -5.00
N GLN A 263 -10.73 11.93 -5.35
CA GLN A 263 -10.55 13.11 -4.48
C GLN A 263 -11.05 12.91 -3.04
N ASP A 264 -12.11 12.12 -2.84
CA ASP A 264 -12.62 11.81 -1.50
C ASP A 264 -11.59 11.08 -0.61
N ALA A 265 -10.72 10.26 -1.20
CA ALA A 265 -9.65 9.56 -0.49
C ALA A 265 -8.30 10.27 -0.61
N THR A 266 -8.04 10.95 -1.74
CA THR A 266 -6.72 11.49 -2.09
C THR A 266 -6.68 13.02 -2.24
N GLY A 267 -7.71 13.72 -1.77
CA GLY A 267 -7.72 15.19 -1.68
C GLY A 267 -6.68 15.70 -0.70
N CYS A 268 -6.15 16.90 -0.92
CA CYS A 268 -5.03 17.41 -0.11
C CYS A 268 -5.40 17.51 1.37
N TYR A 269 -6.66 17.84 1.70
CA TYR A 269 -7.18 17.75 3.07
C TYR A 269 -6.89 16.41 3.75
N ASN A 270 -7.23 15.29 3.10
CA ASN A 270 -7.02 13.96 3.68
C ASN A 270 -5.54 13.57 3.75
N LEU A 271 -4.75 14.02 2.78
CA LEU A 271 -3.32 13.71 2.72
C LEU A 271 -2.48 14.52 3.73
N TYR A 272 -2.94 15.71 4.12
CA TYR A 272 -2.23 16.62 5.01
C TYR A 272 -2.76 16.67 6.45
N LYS A 273 -3.99 16.21 6.74
CA LYS A 273 -4.60 16.37 8.09
C LYS A 273 -3.72 15.86 9.24
N ASN A 274 -3.07 14.70 9.08
CA ASN A 274 -2.19 14.15 10.12
C ASN A 274 -0.94 15.01 10.30
N SER A 275 -0.42 15.59 9.21
CA SER A 275 0.68 16.54 9.25
C SER A 275 0.27 17.81 9.97
N MET A 276 -0.92 18.35 9.70
CA MET A 276 -1.44 19.53 10.39
C MET A 276 -1.51 19.36 11.90
N ILE A 277 -1.93 18.17 12.35
CA ILE A 277 -1.99 17.85 13.79
C ILE A 277 -0.58 17.71 14.37
N SER A 278 0.32 16.98 13.71
CA SER A 278 1.70 16.78 14.19
C SER A 278 2.55 18.07 14.19
N LEU A 279 2.22 19.04 13.33
CA LEU A 279 2.83 20.37 13.34
C LEU A 279 2.14 21.32 14.34
N GLY A 280 1.07 20.88 14.99
CA GLY A 280 0.33 21.67 15.97
C GLY A 280 -0.51 22.78 15.34
N PHE A 281 -0.80 22.73 14.05
CA PHE A 281 -1.67 23.71 13.41
C PHE A 281 -3.15 23.41 13.68
N TRP A 282 -3.51 22.13 13.73
CA TRP A 282 -4.88 21.66 13.95
C TRP A 282 -5.00 20.81 15.21
N GLU A 283 -6.20 20.78 15.76
CA GLU A 283 -6.64 19.85 16.80
C GLU A 283 -7.95 19.18 16.37
N GLU A 284 -8.15 17.94 16.80
CA GLU A 284 -9.43 17.24 16.62
C GLU A 284 -10.56 17.95 17.37
N ASP A 285 -11.71 18.09 16.72
CA ASP A 285 -12.90 18.73 17.28
C ASP A 285 -14.14 17.88 16.95
N GLU A 286 -14.48 16.96 17.86
CA GLU A 286 -15.65 16.09 17.72
C GLU A 286 -16.97 16.87 17.74
N GLU A 287 -17.04 17.99 18.46
CA GLU A 287 -18.25 18.82 18.49
C GLU A 287 -18.52 19.49 17.15
N ALA A 288 -17.45 19.94 16.47
CA ALA A 288 -17.54 20.46 15.11
C ALA A 288 -18.13 19.39 14.16
N ALA A 289 -17.67 18.14 14.27
CA ALA A 289 -18.20 17.02 13.50
C ALA A 289 -19.71 16.80 13.74
N ILE A 290 -20.16 16.83 15.01
CA ILE A 290 -21.57 16.68 15.39
C ILE A 290 -22.43 17.81 14.79
N LYS A 291 -21.87 19.02 14.69
CA LYS A 291 -22.52 20.19 14.08
C LYS A 291 -22.47 20.18 12.54
N GLY A 292 -21.97 19.10 11.92
CA GLY A 292 -21.82 18.99 10.47
C GLY A 292 -20.70 19.84 9.89
N LEU A 293 -19.79 20.34 10.74
CA LEU A 293 -18.61 21.07 10.33
C LEU A 293 -17.44 20.13 10.01
N LEU A 294 -16.33 20.67 9.52
CA LEU A 294 -15.07 19.92 9.44
C LEU A 294 -14.59 19.59 10.87
N PRO A 295 -14.19 18.34 11.16
CA PRO A 295 -13.94 17.79 12.50
C PRO A 295 -12.61 18.24 13.13
N TYR A 296 -12.18 19.46 12.82
CA TYR A 296 -10.92 20.04 13.29
C TYR A 296 -11.12 21.51 13.64
N ARG A 297 -10.34 21.98 14.60
CA ARG A 297 -10.20 23.39 14.92
C ARG A 297 -8.74 23.82 14.77
N LEU A 298 -8.52 25.10 14.51
CA LEU A 298 -7.17 25.66 14.49
C LEU A 298 -6.65 25.88 15.90
N THR A 299 -5.37 25.65 16.10
CA THR A 299 -4.66 26.19 17.26
C THR A 299 -4.36 27.68 17.05
N LYS A 300 -3.86 28.38 18.08
CA LYS A 300 -3.37 29.77 17.92
C LYS A 300 -2.32 29.92 16.82
N LEU A 301 -1.50 28.89 16.59
CA LEU A 301 -0.52 28.90 15.52
C LEU A 301 -1.18 28.64 14.16
N GLY A 302 -2.12 27.69 14.10
CA GLY A 302 -2.94 27.45 12.93
C GLY A 302 -3.71 28.69 12.48
N GLU A 303 -4.24 29.48 13.42
CA GLU A 303 -4.89 30.77 13.15
C GLU A 303 -3.92 31.76 12.50
N LYS A 304 -2.70 31.92 13.02
CA LYS A 304 -1.68 32.78 12.40
C LYS A 304 -1.37 32.33 10.97
N ILE A 305 -1.25 31.03 10.72
CA ILE A 305 -0.99 30.46 9.39
C ILE A 305 -2.16 30.72 8.45
N ALA A 306 -3.39 30.53 8.92
CA ALA A 306 -4.60 30.85 8.17
C ALA A 306 -4.65 32.35 7.81
N ASP A 307 -4.35 33.24 8.76
CA ASP A 307 -4.35 34.69 8.57
C ASP A 307 -3.29 35.14 7.55
N LEU A 308 -2.16 34.44 7.45
CA LEU A 308 -1.14 34.72 6.45
C LEU A 308 -1.62 34.40 5.03
N PHE A 309 -2.33 33.29 4.85
CA PHE A 309 -2.97 32.97 3.57
C PHE A 309 -4.12 33.93 3.27
N GLU A 310 -4.91 34.31 4.28
CA GLU A 310 -6.05 35.21 4.14
C GLU A 310 -5.66 36.57 3.57
N LYS A 311 -4.45 37.06 3.89
CA LYS A 311 -3.88 38.32 3.36
C LYS A 311 -3.57 38.31 1.87
N ARG A 312 -3.61 37.15 1.20
CA ARG A 312 -3.45 37.05 -0.26
C ARG A 312 -4.63 37.73 -0.95
N ASN A 313 -4.36 38.43 -2.05
CA ASN A 313 -5.32 39.34 -2.66
C ASN A 313 -6.59 38.64 -3.14
N TYR A 314 -6.49 37.39 -3.56
CA TYR A 314 -7.60 36.64 -4.17
C TYR A 314 -8.18 35.53 -3.29
N SER A 315 -7.78 35.43 -2.03
CA SER A 315 -8.25 34.37 -1.12
C SER A 315 -9.77 34.39 -0.95
N SER A 316 -10.35 35.58 -0.73
CA SER A 316 -11.78 35.77 -0.53
C SER A 316 -12.59 35.51 -1.80
N GLU A 317 -12.11 35.95 -2.96
CA GLU A 317 -12.75 35.67 -4.24
C GLU A 317 -12.73 34.19 -4.59
N LEU A 318 -11.63 33.49 -4.27
CA LEU A 318 -11.51 32.04 -4.45
C LEU A 318 -12.57 31.30 -3.62
N LEU A 319 -12.74 31.66 -2.34
CA LEU A 319 -13.77 31.08 -1.48
C LEU A 319 -15.18 31.35 -1.99
N ARG A 320 -15.45 32.59 -2.42
CA ARG A 320 -16.73 32.94 -3.02
C ARG A 320 -17.00 32.10 -4.27
N TRP A 321 -16.01 31.94 -5.15
CA TRP A 321 -16.14 31.13 -6.36
C TRP A 321 -16.39 29.66 -6.06
N ALA A 322 -15.70 29.10 -5.06
CA ALA A 322 -15.92 27.71 -4.63
C ALA A 322 -17.29 27.48 -3.98
N LYS A 323 -17.94 28.52 -3.44
CA LYS A 323 -19.32 28.46 -2.93
C LYS A 323 -20.35 28.60 -4.07
N GLU A 324 -20.17 29.55 -4.98
CA GLU A 324 -21.06 29.80 -6.13
C GLU A 324 -21.05 28.63 -7.13
N LYS A 325 -22.11 27.83 -7.23
CA LYS A 325 -22.18 26.78 -8.27
C LYS A 325 -22.29 27.43 -9.67
N GLU A 326 -21.58 26.87 -10.65
CA GLU A 326 -21.71 27.18 -12.09
C GLU A 326 -21.25 28.56 -12.57
N THR A 327 -20.57 29.37 -11.74
CA THR A 327 -20.05 30.66 -12.21
C THR A 327 -18.74 30.47 -12.99
N LYS A 328 -18.68 31.02 -14.21
CA LYS A 328 -17.47 31.00 -15.04
C LYS A 328 -16.60 32.22 -14.78
N ARG A 329 -15.28 32.08 -14.89
CA ARG A 329 -14.28 33.15 -14.76
C ARG A 329 -13.35 33.17 -15.96
N SER A 330 -12.89 34.34 -16.38
CA SER A 330 -11.94 34.45 -17.49
C SER A 330 -10.58 33.86 -17.11
N VAL A 331 -9.94 33.15 -18.02
CA VAL A 331 -8.60 32.56 -17.82
C VAL A 331 -7.59 33.57 -17.30
N ILE A 332 -7.50 34.76 -17.89
CA ILE A 332 -6.59 35.84 -17.47
C ILE A 332 -6.74 36.19 -15.98
N HIS A 333 -7.99 36.19 -15.49
CA HIS A 333 -8.25 36.48 -14.08
C HIS A 333 -7.78 35.34 -13.17
N LEU A 334 -7.96 34.09 -13.60
CA LEU A 334 -7.49 32.91 -12.88
C LEU A 334 -5.96 32.77 -12.91
N GLU A 335 -5.30 33.23 -13.98
CA GLU A 335 -3.83 33.33 -14.04
C GLU A 335 -3.30 34.31 -13.00
N ASN A 336 -3.93 35.49 -12.86
CA ASN A 336 -3.58 36.45 -11.80
C ASN A 336 -3.82 35.88 -10.40
N TRP A 337 -4.88 35.06 -10.22
CA TRP A 337 -5.09 34.34 -8.96
C TRP A 337 -3.99 33.32 -8.71
N GLY A 338 -3.60 32.58 -9.75
CA GLY A 338 -2.51 31.61 -9.68
C GLY A 338 -1.19 32.26 -9.30
N GLU A 339 -0.85 33.43 -9.86
CA GLU A 339 0.35 34.20 -9.50
C GLU A 339 0.39 34.57 -8.01
N ASP A 340 -0.70 35.13 -7.49
CA ASP A 340 -0.82 35.58 -6.10
C ASP A 340 -0.84 34.41 -5.09
N LEU A 341 -1.48 33.30 -5.46
CA LEU A 341 -1.67 32.13 -4.60
C LEU A 341 -0.56 31.08 -4.76
N CYS A 342 0.36 31.28 -5.70
CA CYS A 342 1.36 30.30 -6.12
C CYS A 342 2.19 29.79 -4.95
N PHE A 343 2.30 28.46 -4.82
CA PHE A 343 3.08 27.84 -3.75
C PHE A 343 4.59 28.11 -3.79
N LEU A 344 5.14 28.57 -4.92
CA LEU A 344 6.54 29.03 -4.99
C LEU A 344 6.76 30.41 -4.37
N THR A 345 5.70 31.16 -4.08
CA THR A 345 5.78 32.50 -3.50
C THR A 345 5.69 32.49 -1.97
N TYR A 346 5.72 31.31 -1.36
CA TYR A 346 5.82 31.15 0.09
C TYR A 346 7.29 31.24 0.48
N GLY A 347 7.55 31.69 1.71
CA GLY A 347 8.92 31.85 2.20
C GLY A 347 9.27 33.28 2.61
N SER A 348 8.31 34.22 2.58
CA SER A 348 8.52 35.51 3.23
C SER A 348 8.96 35.29 4.68
N ILE A 349 9.78 36.19 5.23
CA ILE A 349 10.36 36.03 6.57
C ILE A 349 9.28 35.72 7.62
N GLY A 350 8.11 36.37 7.51
CA GLY A 350 6.97 36.12 8.40
C GLY A 350 6.33 34.74 8.21
N GLU A 351 6.11 34.29 6.98
CA GLU A 351 5.57 32.97 6.68
C GLU A 351 6.53 31.86 7.13
N LYS A 352 7.82 32.02 6.80
CA LYS A 352 8.89 31.11 7.22
C LYS A 352 8.94 30.99 8.74
N LYS A 353 9.05 32.11 9.46
CA LYS A 353 9.10 32.11 10.93
C LYS A 353 7.87 31.42 11.54
N THR A 354 6.67 31.76 11.07
CA THR A 354 5.43 31.16 11.57
C THR A 354 5.34 29.67 11.27
N PHE A 355 5.78 29.22 10.09
CA PHE A 355 5.80 27.80 9.75
C PHE A 355 6.79 27.02 10.63
N LEU A 356 7.99 27.55 10.82
CA LEU A 356 9.03 26.94 11.66
C LEU A 356 8.64 26.86 13.15
N GLU A 357 7.82 27.79 13.65
CA GLU A 357 7.25 27.72 15.00
C GLU A 357 6.51 26.40 15.24
N GLY A 358 5.83 25.81 14.24
CA GLY A 358 5.16 24.51 14.39
C GLY A 358 5.99 23.35 13.88
N PHE A 359 6.75 23.56 12.80
CA PHE A 359 7.56 22.52 12.19
C PHE A 359 8.71 22.07 13.09
N LEU A 360 9.46 23.00 13.70
CA LEU A 360 10.70 22.69 14.45
C LEU A 360 10.64 23.01 15.93
N PHE A 361 9.87 24.01 16.36
CA PHE A 361 9.98 24.53 17.72
C PHE A 361 8.81 24.17 18.64
N ALA A 362 7.59 24.10 18.10
CA ALA A 362 6.35 23.73 18.77
C ALA A 362 6.14 24.41 20.14
N LYS A 363 6.54 25.67 20.30
CA LYS A 363 6.51 26.37 21.60
C LYS A 363 5.07 26.53 22.11
N GLY A 364 4.77 25.94 23.27
CA GLY A 364 3.46 26.04 23.92
C GLY A 364 2.40 25.09 23.35
N HIS A 365 2.80 24.10 22.55
CA HIS A 365 1.91 23.03 22.09
C HIS A 365 1.91 21.83 23.05
N SER A 366 1.11 20.80 22.74
CA SER A 366 1.07 19.56 23.51
C SER A 366 2.40 18.81 23.46
N ASP A 367 2.66 17.98 24.47
CA ASP A 367 3.91 17.19 24.59
C ASP A 367 4.20 16.36 23.33
N ARG A 368 3.16 15.83 22.67
CA ARG A 368 3.30 15.08 21.43
C ARG A 368 3.82 15.95 20.28
N VAL A 369 3.26 17.15 20.10
CA VAL A 369 3.70 18.07 19.03
C VAL A 369 5.14 18.54 19.29
N VAL A 370 5.47 18.82 20.56
CA VAL A 370 6.84 19.16 20.98
C VAL A 370 7.81 18.01 20.71
N TYR A 371 7.41 16.78 21.03
CA TYR A 371 8.20 15.58 20.73
C TYR A 371 8.45 15.43 19.23
N ASP A 372 7.42 15.53 18.41
CA ASP A 372 7.51 15.42 16.95
C ASP A 372 8.42 16.51 16.36
N ALA A 373 8.27 17.76 16.81
CA ALA A 373 9.10 18.88 16.37
C ALA A 373 10.58 18.70 16.73
N ASN A 374 10.88 18.20 17.93
CA ASN A 374 12.23 17.89 18.35
C ASN A 374 12.88 16.78 17.51
N LEU A 375 12.11 15.76 17.10
CA LEU A 375 12.61 14.73 16.19
C LEU A 375 12.95 15.31 14.82
N ARG A 376 12.04 16.11 14.22
CA ARG A 376 12.30 16.80 12.95
C ARG A 376 13.54 17.69 13.03
N LEU A 377 13.68 18.48 14.10
CA LEU A 377 14.84 19.35 14.31
C LEU A 377 16.15 18.54 14.41
N LYS A 378 16.16 17.43 15.17
CA LYS A 378 17.33 16.54 15.25
C LYS A 378 17.71 15.96 13.89
N THR A 379 16.72 15.51 13.12
CA THR A 379 16.91 15.00 11.76
C THR A 379 17.54 16.06 10.86
N LEU A 380 17.04 17.30 10.89
CA LEU A 380 17.60 18.40 10.10
C LEU A 380 19.03 18.77 10.53
N ILE A 381 19.32 18.84 11.83
CA ILE A 381 20.66 19.11 12.33
C ILE A 381 21.64 18.01 11.89
N ALA A 382 21.22 16.75 11.93
CA ALA A 382 22.04 15.63 11.47
C ALA A 382 22.32 15.67 9.97
N LEU A 383 21.35 16.10 9.15
CA LEU A 383 21.54 16.30 7.72
C LEU A 383 22.45 17.50 7.42
N ASP A 384 22.30 18.61 8.16
CA ASP A 384 23.12 19.82 8.03
C ASP A 384 24.57 19.57 8.41
N TYR A 385 24.82 18.86 9.51
CA TYR A 385 26.17 18.50 9.97
C TYR A 385 26.96 17.67 8.95
N GLU A 386 26.26 16.91 8.11
CA GLU A 386 26.84 16.08 7.05
C GLU A 386 26.83 16.76 5.66
N ASP A 387 26.50 18.06 5.61
CA ASP A 387 26.35 18.86 4.37
C ASP A 387 25.34 18.25 3.37
N LEU A 388 24.34 17.51 3.88
CA LEU A 388 23.31 16.84 3.08
C LEU A 388 21.99 17.63 3.00
N LEU A 389 21.89 18.76 3.71
CA LEU A 389 20.67 19.58 3.78
C LEU A 389 20.72 20.85 2.93
N ILE A 390 21.84 21.58 2.98
CA ILE A 390 22.03 22.89 2.35
C ILE A 390 23.49 22.94 1.88
N GLY A 391 23.73 22.55 0.62
CA GLY A 391 25.08 22.51 0.02
C GLY A 391 25.04 22.30 -1.50
N ASP A 392 26.15 22.59 -2.18
CA ASP A 392 26.29 22.49 -3.65
C ASP A 392 25.96 21.08 -4.17
N SER A 393 26.21 20.06 -3.35
CA SER A 393 25.86 18.65 -3.58
C SER A 393 24.38 18.43 -3.91
N ILE A 394 23.48 19.28 -3.41
CA ILE A 394 22.02 19.18 -3.65
C ILE A 394 21.63 19.84 -4.96
N ASN A 395 22.32 20.93 -5.33
CA ASN A 395 22.10 21.61 -6.60
C ASN A 395 22.49 20.73 -7.79
N GLU A 396 23.52 19.89 -7.63
CA GLU A 396 23.90 18.89 -8.64
C GLU A 396 22.94 17.69 -8.72
N MET A 397 22.16 17.43 -7.67
CA MET A 397 21.15 16.36 -7.63
C MET A 397 19.79 16.78 -8.19
N GLN A 398 19.64 18.01 -8.69
CA GLN A 398 18.41 18.48 -9.31
C GLN A 398 18.14 17.77 -10.65
N ALA A 399 17.44 16.63 -10.59
CA ALA A 399 16.67 16.10 -11.71
C ALA A 399 15.18 16.41 -11.48
N PRO A 400 14.42 16.73 -12.54
CA PRO A 400 13.03 17.13 -12.43
C PRO A 400 12.17 15.92 -12.07
N VAL A 401 11.44 16.03 -10.97
CA VAL A 401 10.27 15.18 -10.70
C VAL A 401 9.30 15.33 -11.88
N THR A 402 9.38 14.42 -12.84
CA THR A 402 8.56 14.45 -14.06
C THR A 402 7.23 13.75 -13.85
N ASP A 403 6.23 14.23 -14.61
CA ASP A 403 4.79 14.20 -14.36
C ASP A 403 4.08 12.83 -14.39
N GLU A 404 4.80 11.71 -14.53
CA GLU A 404 4.21 10.39 -14.67
C GLU A 404 3.98 9.67 -13.32
N ALA A 405 4.39 10.28 -12.20
CA ALA A 405 4.52 9.67 -10.85
C ALA A 405 3.24 9.21 -10.14
N TYR A 406 2.19 10.03 -10.15
CA TYR A 406 1.27 10.04 -9.00
C TYR A 406 0.05 9.09 -9.02
N GLY A 407 -0.02 8.05 -9.85
CA GLY A 407 -1.22 7.18 -9.82
C GLY A 407 -1.45 6.11 -10.90
N ALA A 408 -0.49 5.86 -11.78
CA ALA A 408 -0.45 4.61 -12.56
C ALA A 408 0.81 3.77 -12.24
N ALA A 409 1.67 4.30 -11.38
CA ALA A 409 3.05 3.89 -11.27
C ALA A 409 3.66 4.48 -10.00
N VAL A 410 3.19 4.04 -8.82
CA VAL A 410 4.18 3.87 -7.75
C VAL A 410 5.17 2.76 -8.19
N SER A 411 4.77 1.86 -9.12
CA SER A 411 5.65 0.84 -9.70
C SER A 411 6.47 1.24 -10.95
N GLU A 412 6.13 2.28 -11.73
CA GLU A 412 6.96 2.69 -12.91
C GLU A 412 7.79 3.97 -12.65
N LEU A 413 7.64 4.63 -11.49
CA LEU A 413 8.56 5.72 -11.08
C LEU A 413 9.59 5.32 -10.04
N GLU A 414 9.46 4.14 -9.46
CA GLU A 414 10.59 3.46 -8.84
C GLU A 414 11.71 3.20 -9.88
N ASP A 415 11.36 3.10 -11.17
CA ASP A 415 12.32 2.80 -12.24
C ASP A 415 13.19 3.99 -12.70
N LYS A 416 12.90 5.24 -12.31
CA LYS A 416 13.63 6.42 -12.85
C LYS A 416 14.15 7.47 -11.88
N GLU A 417 13.73 7.50 -10.61
CA GLU A 417 14.42 8.34 -9.59
C GLU A 417 14.85 7.56 -8.35
N PRO A 418 15.84 6.65 -8.48
CA PRO A 418 16.51 5.98 -7.36
C PRO A 418 17.43 6.92 -6.55
N GLY A 419 17.21 8.24 -6.58
CA GLY A 419 18.16 9.22 -6.07
C GLY A 419 18.08 9.43 -4.56
N TYR A 420 16.99 10.01 -4.07
CA TYR A 420 17.03 10.68 -2.78
C TYR A 420 17.04 9.73 -1.57
N ASN A 421 16.01 8.89 -1.38
CA ASN A 421 15.96 8.03 -0.19
C ASN A 421 17.15 7.06 -0.16
N GLN A 422 17.45 6.42 -1.30
CA GLN A 422 18.61 5.56 -1.45
C GLN A 422 19.91 6.28 -1.10
N PHE A 423 20.12 7.49 -1.62
CA PHE A 423 21.31 8.27 -1.33
C PHE A 423 21.50 8.50 0.16
N PHE A 424 20.48 8.97 0.88
CA PHE A 424 20.58 9.18 2.33
C PHE A 424 20.83 7.87 3.07
N LEU A 425 20.05 6.82 2.79
CA LEU A 425 20.15 5.55 3.50
C LEU A 425 21.52 4.89 3.27
N VAL A 426 21.99 4.85 2.03
CA VAL A 426 23.33 4.31 1.71
C VAL A 426 24.43 5.17 2.33
N HIS A 427 24.29 6.50 2.31
CA HIS A 427 25.23 7.39 2.99
C HIS A 427 25.33 7.07 4.48
N TYR A 428 24.21 6.94 5.19
CA TYR A 428 24.22 6.66 6.62
C TYR A 428 24.65 5.22 6.94
N PHE A 429 24.38 4.25 6.06
CA PHE A 429 24.94 2.91 6.19
C PHE A 429 26.47 2.91 6.13
N ASP A 430 27.06 3.62 5.17
CA ASP A 430 28.51 3.75 5.02
C ASP A 430 29.14 4.49 6.20
N ASN A 431 28.41 5.43 6.80
CA ASN A 431 28.87 6.28 7.90
C ASN A 431 28.36 5.84 9.28
N ARG A 432 27.85 4.61 9.42
CA ARG A 432 27.13 4.11 10.61
C ARG A 432 27.84 4.18 11.97
N LYS A 433 29.15 4.45 11.98
CA LYS A 433 29.96 4.62 13.21
C LYS A 433 29.98 6.05 13.74
N LYS A 434 29.41 7.02 13.01
CA LYS A 434 29.29 8.40 13.49
C LYS A 434 28.22 8.49 14.59
N LYS A 435 28.37 9.48 15.46
CA LYS A 435 27.44 9.74 16.57
C LYS A 435 26.27 10.60 16.12
N ASN A 436 25.13 10.52 16.81
CA ASN A 436 23.94 11.35 16.58
C ASN A 436 23.23 11.10 15.24
N ILE A 437 23.49 9.96 14.61
CA ILE A 437 22.84 9.54 13.35
C ILE A 437 22.12 8.20 13.53
N GLU A 438 21.96 7.73 14.77
CA GLU A 438 21.45 6.39 15.10
C GLU A 438 20.10 6.10 14.42
N PRO A 439 19.10 7.01 14.43
CA PRO A 439 17.82 6.74 13.75
C PRO A 439 17.95 6.55 12.23
N PHE A 440 18.91 7.23 11.59
CA PHE A 440 19.17 7.06 10.15
C PHE A 440 19.89 5.75 9.86
N VAL A 441 20.78 5.34 10.76
CA VAL A 441 21.51 4.08 10.69
C VAL A 441 20.54 2.91 10.87
N ASP A 442 19.61 2.99 11.82
CA ASP A 442 18.55 2.01 12.01
C ASP A 442 17.71 1.84 10.73
N ALA A 443 17.26 2.95 10.14
CA ALA A 443 16.54 2.98 8.87
C ALA A 443 17.38 2.36 7.73
N ALA A 444 18.64 2.75 7.60
CA ALA A 444 19.53 2.26 6.55
C ALA A 444 19.80 0.76 6.65
N ILE A 445 20.07 0.24 7.85
CA ILE A 445 20.28 -1.19 8.09
C ILE A 445 19.00 -1.97 7.76
N TYR A 446 17.84 -1.49 8.23
CA TYR A 446 16.55 -2.12 7.96
C TYR A 446 16.23 -2.17 6.47
N GLU A 447 16.45 -1.08 5.76
CA GLU A 447 16.17 -0.97 4.33
C GLU A 447 17.11 -1.81 3.47
N ILE A 448 18.41 -1.85 3.79
CA ILE A 448 19.36 -2.70 3.08
C ILE A 448 19.07 -4.18 3.33
N LEU A 449 18.67 -4.53 4.56
CA LEU A 449 18.17 -5.86 4.88
C LEU A 449 16.90 -6.18 4.08
N GLY A 450 15.90 -5.29 4.09
CA GLY A 450 14.65 -5.44 3.35
C GLY A 450 14.89 -5.63 1.85
N LEU A 451 15.75 -4.81 1.25
CA LEU A 451 16.14 -4.92 -0.15
C LEU A 451 16.81 -6.28 -0.44
N SER A 452 17.70 -6.74 0.44
CA SER A 452 18.38 -8.03 0.27
C SER A 452 17.42 -9.22 0.27
N LEU A 453 16.42 -9.20 1.16
CA LEU A 453 15.41 -10.27 1.29
C LEU A 453 14.38 -10.21 0.16
N ASN A 454 13.94 -9.01 -0.22
CA ASN A 454 13.09 -8.80 -1.38
C ASN A 454 13.76 -9.23 -2.68
N ALA A 455 15.07 -8.97 -2.85
CA ALA A 455 15.84 -9.42 -4.02
C ALA A 455 15.83 -10.96 -4.16
N ILE A 456 16.03 -11.68 -3.05
CA ILE A 456 15.99 -13.14 -3.02
C ILE A 456 14.57 -13.65 -3.33
N PHE A 457 13.56 -13.09 -2.67
CA PHE A 457 12.16 -13.46 -2.89
C PHE A 457 11.69 -13.17 -4.32
N ALA A 458 12.06 -12.02 -4.88
CA ALA A 458 11.77 -11.63 -6.26
C ALA A 458 12.40 -12.60 -7.25
N GLY A 459 13.65 -13.02 -7.02
CA GLY A 459 14.31 -14.02 -7.86
C GLY A 459 13.55 -15.35 -7.92
N VAL A 460 13.07 -15.85 -6.76
CA VAL A 460 12.21 -17.04 -6.70
C VAL A 460 10.88 -16.77 -7.42
N PHE A 461 10.25 -15.63 -7.15
CA PHE A 461 8.96 -15.25 -7.72
C PHE A 461 9.00 -15.22 -9.24
N TYR A 462 9.98 -14.54 -9.84
CA TYR A 462 10.10 -14.46 -11.28
C TYR A 462 10.44 -15.80 -11.93
N HIS A 463 11.25 -16.64 -11.28
CA HIS A 463 11.53 -17.99 -11.77
C HIS A 463 10.24 -18.84 -11.79
N VAL A 464 9.49 -18.84 -10.69
CA VAL A 464 8.25 -19.61 -10.54
C VAL A 464 7.14 -19.05 -11.42
N LYS A 465 7.08 -17.74 -11.62
CA LYS A 465 6.17 -17.09 -12.59
C LYS A 465 6.36 -17.62 -14.00
N ASN A 466 7.60 -17.87 -14.40
CA ASN A 466 7.94 -18.38 -15.74
C ASN A 466 7.85 -19.91 -15.85
N SER A 467 8.14 -20.64 -14.78
CA SER A 467 8.20 -22.12 -14.79
C SER A 467 6.96 -22.81 -14.24
N GLY A 468 6.07 -22.08 -13.55
CA GLY A 468 4.90 -22.57 -12.83
C GLY A 468 5.24 -23.21 -11.47
N ARG A 469 6.20 -24.14 -11.45
CA ARG A 469 6.67 -24.84 -10.24
C ARG A 469 8.16 -25.13 -10.35
N THR A 470 8.86 -25.09 -9.21
CA THR A 470 10.30 -25.41 -9.15
C THR A 470 10.66 -26.16 -7.87
N ASN A 471 11.66 -27.03 -7.95
CA ASN A 471 12.26 -27.67 -6.77
C ASN A 471 13.48 -26.86 -6.32
N ILE A 472 13.47 -26.35 -5.08
CA ILE A 472 14.43 -25.33 -4.61
C ILE A 472 15.90 -25.80 -4.76
N PRO A 473 16.32 -26.97 -4.24
CA PRO A 473 17.73 -27.39 -4.34
C PRO A 473 18.20 -27.53 -5.80
N LYS A 474 17.36 -28.11 -6.67
CA LYS A 474 17.69 -28.29 -8.09
C LYS A 474 17.81 -26.96 -8.82
N TRP A 475 16.89 -26.03 -8.56
CA TRP A 475 16.91 -24.69 -9.13
C TRP A 475 18.14 -23.88 -8.71
N ILE A 476 18.46 -23.88 -7.41
CA ILE A 476 19.67 -23.23 -6.89
C ILE A 476 20.90 -23.77 -7.62
N ALA A 477 21.05 -25.09 -7.71
CA ALA A 477 22.23 -25.69 -8.34
C ALA A 477 22.32 -25.39 -9.85
N LYS A 478 21.21 -25.50 -10.58
CA LYS A 478 21.18 -25.44 -12.05
C LYS A 478 21.14 -24.02 -12.60
N ASP A 479 20.38 -23.14 -11.97
CA ASP A 479 20.04 -21.84 -12.56
C ASP A 479 20.68 -20.68 -11.79
N VAL A 480 20.80 -20.79 -10.46
CA VAL A 480 21.42 -19.73 -9.64
C VAL A 480 22.95 -19.88 -9.61
N VAL A 481 23.45 -21.04 -9.15
CA VAL A 481 24.90 -21.28 -8.99
C VAL A 481 25.60 -21.41 -10.33
N ALA A 482 25.02 -22.09 -11.32
CA ALA A 482 25.64 -22.22 -12.64
C ALA A 482 25.73 -20.88 -13.40
N GLY A 483 24.83 -19.93 -13.09
CA GLY A 483 24.86 -18.56 -13.62
C GLY A 483 25.70 -17.58 -12.80
N SER A 484 26.24 -18.02 -11.65
CA SER A 484 27.04 -17.19 -10.74
C SER A 484 28.43 -16.88 -11.30
N ARG A 485 28.95 -15.70 -10.98
CA ARG A 485 30.34 -15.34 -11.25
C ARG A 485 31.29 -15.71 -10.10
N ASN A 486 30.76 -15.96 -8.90
CA ASN A 486 31.54 -16.31 -7.72
C ASN A 486 31.20 -17.72 -7.24
N ILE A 487 31.80 -18.74 -7.86
CA ILE A 487 31.59 -20.14 -7.45
C ILE A 487 32.06 -20.37 -6.01
N ASP A 488 33.21 -19.80 -5.65
CA ASP A 488 33.78 -19.91 -4.29
C ASP A 488 32.84 -19.37 -3.20
N PHE A 489 32.02 -18.36 -3.51
CA PHE A 489 31.03 -17.82 -2.57
C PHE A 489 29.96 -18.86 -2.23
N TRP A 490 29.53 -19.66 -3.20
CA TRP A 490 28.47 -20.65 -3.01
C TRP A 490 28.90 -21.85 -2.18
N ASP A 491 30.18 -22.21 -2.26
CA ASP A 491 30.76 -23.35 -1.54
C ASP A 491 31.29 -22.97 -0.14
N ALA A 492 31.45 -21.67 0.10
CA ALA A 492 31.87 -21.15 1.40
C ALA A 492 30.82 -21.29 2.48
N LYS A 493 31.29 -21.45 3.72
CA LYS A 493 30.45 -21.35 4.92
C LYS A 493 30.05 -19.90 5.19
N LEU A 494 29.01 -19.72 6.01
CA LEU A 494 28.44 -18.40 6.35
C LEU A 494 29.51 -17.35 6.75
N GLU A 495 30.44 -17.71 7.64
CA GLU A 495 31.49 -16.80 8.16
C GLU A 495 32.60 -16.50 7.12
N GLU A 496 32.78 -17.39 6.14
CA GLU A 496 33.79 -17.26 5.07
C GLU A 496 33.23 -16.47 3.88
N ALA A 497 31.95 -16.64 3.58
CA ALA A 497 31.25 -16.02 2.45
C ALA A 497 31.37 -14.49 2.44
N VAL A 498 31.35 -13.87 3.62
CA VAL A 498 31.53 -12.42 3.80
C VAL A 498 32.91 -11.96 3.29
N LYS A 499 33.97 -12.74 3.55
CA LYS A 499 35.34 -12.42 3.12
C LYS A 499 35.53 -12.62 1.62
N ILE A 500 34.75 -13.52 1.02
CA ILE A 500 34.77 -13.81 -0.41
C ILE A 500 33.98 -12.77 -1.21
N SER A 501 32.93 -12.19 -0.62
CA SER A 501 32.20 -11.07 -1.20
C SER A 501 33.12 -9.85 -1.35
N ARG A 502 33.73 -9.67 -2.53
CA ARG A 502 34.63 -8.53 -2.83
C ARG A 502 33.89 -7.25 -3.20
N GLU A 503 32.62 -7.36 -3.58
CA GLU A 503 31.83 -6.25 -4.09
C GLU A 503 31.31 -5.35 -2.97
N SER A 504 31.50 -4.04 -3.09
CA SER A 504 30.96 -3.10 -2.10
C SER A 504 29.44 -3.13 -2.02
N GLU A 505 28.87 -2.74 -0.88
CA GLU A 505 27.42 -2.67 -0.66
C GLU A 505 26.74 -1.80 -1.71
N ARG A 506 27.33 -0.64 -2.06
CA ARG A 506 26.83 0.22 -3.15
C ARG A 506 26.74 -0.50 -4.48
N LYS A 507 27.75 -1.32 -4.82
CA LYS A 507 27.76 -2.07 -6.07
C LYS A 507 26.74 -3.20 -6.03
N LEU A 508 26.57 -3.89 -4.91
CA LEU A 508 25.53 -4.90 -4.73
C LEU A 508 24.12 -4.30 -4.84
N ILE A 509 23.86 -3.16 -4.19
CA ILE A 509 22.60 -2.41 -4.30
C ILE A 509 22.36 -1.98 -5.76
N SER A 510 23.38 -1.45 -6.42
CA SER A 510 23.28 -1.08 -7.84
C SER A 510 22.96 -2.28 -8.72
N ILE A 511 23.58 -3.45 -8.47
CA ILE A 511 23.23 -4.69 -9.18
C ILE A 511 21.75 -5.00 -8.99
N ILE A 512 21.26 -5.04 -7.74
CA ILE A 512 19.85 -5.35 -7.41
C ILE A 512 18.86 -4.40 -8.09
N LEU A 513 19.16 -3.09 -8.13
CA LEU A 513 18.25 -2.08 -8.67
C LEU A 513 18.39 -1.86 -10.19
N SER A 514 19.51 -2.27 -10.80
CA SER A 514 19.77 -2.04 -12.24
C SER A 514 19.10 -3.05 -13.18
N LEU A 515 18.38 -4.03 -12.64
CA LEU A 515 18.02 -5.22 -13.40
C LEU A 515 16.84 -5.01 -14.34
N ASP A 516 17.17 -5.05 -15.63
CA ASP A 516 16.34 -5.70 -16.63
C ASP A 516 16.16 -7.18 -16.21
N THR A 517 14.91 -7.65 -16.13
CA THR A 517 14.48 -8.92 -15.51
C THR A 517 15.13 -10.20 -16.07
N SER A 518 16.03 -10.09 -17.03
CA SER A 518 16.66 -11.20 -17.77
C SER A 518 17.74 -11.99 -17.00
N SER A 519 18.28 -11.48 -15.88
CA SER A 519 19.34 -12.19 -15.12
C SER A 519 19.00 -12.40 -13.63
N GLN A 520 18.01 -13.26 -13.37
CA GLN A 520 17.52 -13.58 -12.02
C GLN A 520 18.63 -14.07 -11.04
N SER A 521 19.63 -14.79 -11.54
CA SER A 521 20.73 -15.34 -10.72
C SER A 521 21.59 -14.25 -10.07
N GLY A 522 21.92 -13.20 -10.82
CA GLY A 522 22.73 -12.07 -10.32
C GLY A 522 22.03 -11.29 -9.21
N VAL A 523 20.71 -11.16 -9.26
CA VAL A 523 19.89 -10.50 -8.22
C VAL A 523 19.97 -11.28 -6.92
N ILE A 524 19.80 -12.60 -6.99
CA ILE A 524 19.79 -13.49 -5.84
C ILE A 524 21.18 -13.54 -5.22
N GLU A 525 22.23 -13.67 -6.04
CA GLU A 525 23.62 -13.64 -5.58
C GLU A 525 23.94 -12.33 -4.87
N ALA A 526 23.60 -11.19 -5.48
CA ALA A 526 23.83 -9.87 -4.90
C ALA A 526 23.03 -9.65 -3.61
N GLY A 527 21.75 -10.06 -3.58
CA GLY A 527 20.89 -10.01 -2.41
C GLY A 527 21.46 -10.84 -1.26
N LEU A 528 21.88 -12.08 -1.52
CA LEU A 528 22.47 -12.96 -0.50
C LEU A 528 23.80 -12.42 0.02
N MET A 529 24.68 -11.91 -0.85
CA MET A 529 25.92 -11.26 -0.44
C MET A 529 25.67 -10.03 0.45
N LEU A 530 24.68 -9.20 0.08
CA LEU A 530 24.31 -8.00 0.84
C LEU A 530 23.75 -8.38 2.22
N LEU A 531 22.88 -9.39 2.28
CA LEU A 531 22.36 -9.95 3.53
C LEU A 531 23.50 -10.41 4.45
N MET A 532 24.47 -11.16 3.90
CA MET A 532 25.62 -11.63 4.67
C MET A 532 26.46 -10.49 5.23
N ARG A 533 26.69 -9.44 4.44
CA ARG A 533 27.41 -8.25 4.90
C ARG A 533 26.70 -7.57 6.06
N VAL A 534 25.38 -7.35 5.94
CA VAL A 534 24.57 -6.77 7.01
C VAL A 534 24.69 -7.59 8.28
N LEU A 535 24.50 -8.92 8.19
CA LEU A 535 24.50 -9.81 9.36
C LEU A 535 25.88 -10.10 9.94
N SER A 536 26.95 -9.94 9.17
CA SER A 536 28.32 -10.19 9.64
C SER A 536 28.83 -9.11 10.58
N ASP A 537 28.37 -7.88 10.41
CA ASP A 537 28.75 -6.72 11.20
C ASP A 537 28.07 -6.77 12.58
N GLU A 538 28.87 -6.78 13.64
CA GLU A 538 28.36 -6.88 15.02
C GLU A 538 27.48 -5.70 15.42
N PHE A 539 27.81 -4.50 14.96
CA PHE A 539 27.04 -3.30 15.25
C PHE A 539 25.67 -3.39 14.57
N ASN A 540 25.61 -3.84 13.32
CA ASN A 540 24.33 -4.05 12.63
C ASN A 540 23.45 -5.08 13.34
N ARG A 541 24.03 -6.19 13.81
CA ARG A 541 23.30 -7.19 14.61
C ARG A 541 22.77 -6.61 15.92
N GLN A 542 23.56 -5.76 16.60
CA GLN A 542 23.10 -5.08 17.81
C GLN A 542 21.88 -4.20 17.51
N VAL A 543 21.94 -3.38 16.45
CA VAL A 543 20.81 -2.55 16.00
C VAL A 543 19.57 -3.39 15.71
N LEU A 544 19.73 -4.47 14.92
CA LEU A 544 18.64 -5.40 14.61
C LEU A 544 18.02 -5.98 15.89
N ASN A 545 18.84 -6.42 16.83
CA ASN A 545 18.36 -7.04 18.07
C ASN A 545 17.79 -6.05 19.10
N SER A 546 18.25 -4.80 19.16
CA SER A 546 17.82 -3.83 20.17
C SER A 546 16.70 -2.92 19.70
N HIS A 547 16.78 -2.45 18.45
CA HIS A 547 15.86 -1.46 17.90
C HIS A 547 14.85 -2.08 16.94
N LEU A 548 15.14 -3.27 16.43
CA LEU A 548 14.33 -3.97 15.42
C LEU A 548 13.91 -5.38 15.89
N ALA A 549 13.90 -5.65 17.20
CA ALA A 549 13.48 -6.94 17.77
C ALA A 549 12.05 -7.34 17.38
N GLU A 550 11.20 -6.34 17.15
CA GLU A 550 9.81 -6.51 16.71
C GLU A 550 9.69 -6.54 15.17
N CYS A 551 10.80 -6.52 14.44
CA CYS A 551 10.76 -6.57 13.00
C CYS A 551 10.25 -7.94 12.54
N ALA A 552 9.56 -7.93 11.41
CA ALA A 552 8.87 -9.09 10.86
C ALA A 552 9.80 -10.28 10.55
N PHE A 553 11.12 -10.09 10.58
CA PHE A 553 12.12 -11.10 10.21
C PHE A 553 13.00 -11.60 11.35
N GLN A 554 12.83 -11.11 12.58
CA GLN A 554 13.76 -11.42 13.67
C GLN A 554 13.99 -12.94 13.80
N ASP A 555 12.93 -13.74 13.82
CA ASP A 555 13.01 -15.21 13.91
C ASP A 555 13.81 -15.82 12.74
N ILE A 556 13.59 -15.34 11.52
CA ILE A 556 14.31 -15.80 10.31
C ILE A 556 15.80 -15.49 10.43
N LEU A 557 16.14 -14.30 10.92
CA LEU A 557 17.54 -13.86 11.06
C LEU A 557 18.25 -14.65 12.16
N GLU A 558 17.59 -14.87 13.30
CA GLU A 558 18.12 -15.69 14.39
C GLU A 558 18.38 -17.12 13.91
N ASP A 559 17.41 -17.76 13.26
CA ASP A 559 17.58 -19.10 12.70
C ASP A 559 18.71 -19.14 11.66
N LEU A 560 18.84 -18.11 10.83
CA LEU A 560 19.91 -18.00 9.83
C LEU A 560 21.29 -17.98 10.48
N THR A 561 21.45 -17.27 11.61
CA THR A 561 22.72 -17.22 12.35
C THR A 561 23.12 -18.56 12.98
N THR A 562 22.17 -19.49 13.15
CA THR A 562 22.47 -20.87 13.59
C THR A 562 23.01 -21.77 12.47
N GLN A 563 22.90 -21.34 11.20
CA GLN A 563 23.32 -22.12 10.03
C GLN A 563 24.83 -22.00 9.69
N LYS A 564 25.69 -21.73 10.68
CA LYS A 564 27.12 -21.40 10.46
C LYS A 564 27.91 -22.45 9.68
N GLU A 565 27.57 -23.72 9.87
CA GLU A 565 28.27 -24.86 9.25
C GLU A 565 27.79 -25.16 7.82
N LYS A 566 26.66 -24.57 7.41
CA LYS A 566 26.09 -24.77 6.08
C LYS A 566 26.80 -23.89 5.06
N ASN A 567 26.92 -24.40 3.84
CA ASN A 567 27.40 -23.59 2.72
C ASN A 567 26.30 -22.65 2.21
N MET A 568 26.67 -21.64 1.42
CA MET A 568 25.72 -20.62 0.97
C MET A 568 24.56 -21.18 0.12
N ARG A 569 24.73 -22.32 -0.56
CA ARG A 569 23.62 -23.00 -1.28
C ARG A 569 22.54 -23.46 -0.31
N GLN A 570 22.95 -24.12 0.78
CA GLN A 570 22.06 -24.63 1.81
C GLN A 570 21.46 -23.50 2.67
N VAL A 571 22.21 -22.42 2.88
CA VAL A 571 21.72 -21.19 3.53
C VAL A 571 20.63 -20.54 2.70
N LEU A 572 20.82 -20.42 1.38
CA LEU A 572 19.80 -19.88 0.47
C LEU A 572 18.54 -20.75 0.44
N GLU A 573 18.69 -22.07 0.38
CA GLU A 573 17.56 -23.01 0.44
C GLU A 573 16.71 -22.80 1.71
N PHE A 574 17.36 -22.74 2.87
CA PHE A 574 16.71 -22.45 4.15
C PHE A 574 15.96 -21.11 4.09
N LEU A 575 16.64 -20.06 3.62
CA LEU A 575 16.10 -18.71 3.61
C LEU A 575 14.87 -18.59 2.69
N ILE A 576 14.88 -19.20 1.51
CA ILE A 576 13.73 -19.18 0.60
C ILE A 576 12.51 -19.82 1.27
N LYS A 577 12.69 -20.97 1.93
CA LYS A 577 11.61 -21.66 2.66
C LYS A 577 11.05 -20.75 3.76
N ALA A 578 11.92 -20.14 4.55
CA ALA A 578 11.54 -19.22 5.62
C ALA A 578 10.76 -18.00 5.08
N LEU A 579 11.24 -17.38 3.99
CA LEU A 579 10.59 -16.23 3.36
C LEU A 579 9.20 -16.56 2.78
N ILE A 580 9.02 -17.73 2.19
CA ILE A 580 7.70 -18.15 1.66
C ILE A 580 6.72 -18.45 2.80
N LEU A 581 7.18 -19.08 3.89
CA LEU A 581 6.34 -19.30 5.08
C LEU A 581 5.95 -17.97 5.74
N HIS A 582 6.88 -17.02 5.81
CA HIS A 582 6.58 -15.68 6.29
C HIS A 582 5.59 -14.94 5.39
N HIS A 583 5.79 -14.99 4.07
CA HIS A 583 4.87 -14.44 3.08
C HIS A 583 3.45 -15.00 3.27
N ARG A 584 3.31 -16.31 3.52
CA ARG A 584 2.02 -16.93 3.86
C ARG A 584 1.39 -16.29 5.10
N GLY A 585 2.15 -16.08 6.17
CA GLY A 585 1.66 -15.40 7.38
C GLY A 585 1.32 -13.92 7.16
N VAL A 586 2.03 -13.21 6.27
CA VAL A 586 1.68 -11.84 5.87
C VAL A 586 0.36 -11.83 5.09
N PHE A 587 0.19 -12.76 4.15
CA PHE A 587 -1.04 -12.96 3.39
C PHE A 587 -2.23 -13.22 4.31
N GLU A 588 -2.11 -14.19 5.23
CA GLU A 588 -3.18 -14.57 6.16
C GLU A 588 -3.64 -13.38 7.03
N ARG A 589 -2.70 -12.53 7.46
CA ARG A 589 -3.01 -11.33 8.28
C ARG A 589 -3.61 -10.18 7.48
N LYS A 590 -3.12 -9.95 6.26
CA LYS A 590 -3.51 -8.77 5.46
C LYS A 590 -4.67 -9.06 4.50
N HIS A 591 -5.04 -10.33 4.30
CA HIS A 591 -6.00 -10.77 3.28
C HIS A 591 -5.70 -10.19 1.88
N LYS A 592 -4.41 -10.09 1.52
CA LYS A 592 -3.92 -9.59 0.21
C LYS A 592 -3.65 -10.75 -0.75
N GLU A 593 -2.94 -10.54 -1.84
CA GLU A 593 -2.58 -11.61 -2.80
C GLU A 593 -1.53 -12.56 -2.21
N ARG A 594 -1.68 -13.86 -2.48
CA ARG A 594 -0.66 -14.87 -2.19
C ARG A 594 0.10 -15.20 -3.45
N TRP A 595 1.36 -14.80 -3.53
CA TRP A 595 2.12 -14.94 -4.77
C TRP A 595 2.77 -16.31 -4.93
N LEU A 596 3.39 -16.78 -3.86
CA LEU A 596 4.11 -18.04 -3.81
C LEU A 596 3.57 -18.92 -2.69
N ASP A 597 3.67 -20.23 -2.93
CA ASP A 597 3.47 -21.22 -1.89
C ASP A 597 4.47 -22.37 -2.00
N ILE A 598 4.59 -23.16 -0.93
CA ILE A 598 5.55 -24.26 -0.82
C ILE A 598 4.91 -25.56 -0.32
N ASP A 599 5.30 -26.67 -0.95
CA ASP A 599 5.00 -28.05 -0.57
C ASP A 599 6.30 -28.88 -0.58
N GLY A 600 6.82 -29.16 0.61
CA GLY A 600 8.15 -29.77 0.78
C GLY A 600 9.26 -28.88 0.24
N ASP A 601 9.94 -29.36 -0.81
CA ASP A 601 11.00 -28.63 -1.52
C ASP A 601 10.50 -27.94 -2.79
N GLU A 602 9.21 -28.05 -3.11
CA GLU A 602 8.64 -27.50 -4.33
C GLU A 602 7.89 -26.21 -4.05
N VAL A 603 8.25 -25.17 -4.80
CA VAL A 603 7.60 -23.85 -4.77
C VAL A 603 6.78 -23.69 -6.03
N TYR A 604 5.58 -23.15 -5.89
CA TYR A 604 4.66 -22.94 -7.00
C TYR A 604 3.95 -21.59 -6.91
N ALA A 605 3.51 -21.11 -8.07
CA ALA A 605 2.71 -19.91 -8.22
C ALA A 605 1.31 -20.13 -7.63
N PHE A 606 0.79 -19.15 -6.88
CA PHE A 606 -0.59 -19.21 -6.36
C PHE A 606 -1.49 -18.19 -7.07
N GLU A 607 -1.36 -16.90 -6.76
CA GLU A 607 -2.08 -15.80 -7.42
C GLU A 607 -1.06 -14.78 -7.95
N ILE A 608 -0.61 -14.98 -9.18
CA ILE A 608 0.34 -14.07 -9.81
C ILE A 608 -0.42 -12.96 -10.51
N SER A 609 -0.47 -11.80 -9.86
CA SER A 609 -0.89 -10.55 -10.48
C SER A 609 0.33 -9.62 -10.55
N GLY A 610 0.81 -9.36 -11.77
CA GLY A 610 1.85 -8.38 -12.08
C GLY A 610 3.29 -8.71 -11.65
N ASP A 611 4.13 -7.67 -11.62
CA ASP A 611 5.56 -7.73 -11.29
C ASP A 611 5.83 -7.22 -9.87
N MET A 612 6.97 -7.67 -9.31
CA MET A 612 7.48 -7.25 -8.00
C MET A 612 8.54 -6.18 -8.21
N ALA A 613 8.23 -4.95 -7.81
CA ALA A 613 9.22 -3.89 -7.82
C ALA A 613 10.23 -4.09 -6.67
N LEU A 614 11.50 -3.78 -6.94
CA LEU A 614 12.58 -3.76 -5.96
C LEU A 614 12.99 -2.31 -5.74
N GLY A 615 12.97 -1.87 -4.49
CA GLY A 615 13.29 -0.50 -4.14
C GLY A 615 13.38 -0.30 -2.64
N PHE A 616 13.72 0.92 -2.25
CA PHE A 616 13.66 1.37 -0.88
C PHE A 616 12.31 1.96 -0.55
N HIS A 617 11.84 1.77 0.68
CA HIS A 617 10.64 2.47 1.14
C HIS A 617 10.89 3.98 1.20
N SER A 618 9.81 4.76 1.13
CA SER A 618 9.91 6.21 1.25
C SER A 618 10.08 6.65 2.71
N TYR A 619 11.19 7.32 3.00
CA TYR A 619 11.47 7.98 4.27
C TYR A 619 11.14 9.47 4.25
N ARG A 620 10.40 9.93 3.23
CA ARG A 620 9.90 11.30 3.09
C ARG A 620 11.00 12.35 2.89
N PHE A 621 12.25 11.96 2.62
CA PHE A 621 13.34 12.91 2.32
C PHE A 621 13.06 13.78 1.09
N PRO A 622 12.49 13.28 -0.02
CA PRO A 622 12.11 14.13 -1.15
C PRO A 622 11.10 15.21 -0.75
N GLN A 623 10.11 14.84 0.07
CA GLN A 623 9.09 15.77 0.57
C GLN A 623 9.71 16.80 1.51
N LEU A 624 10.64 16.39 2.37
CA LEU A 624 11.41 17.28 3.23
C LEU A 624 12.20 18.30 2.42
N MET A 625 12.95 17.86 1.41
CA MET A 625 13.74 18.76 0.56
C MET A 625 12.86 19.74 -0.21
N SER A 626 11.68 19.31 -0.66
CA SER A 626 10.71 20.19 -1.29
C SER A 626 10.18 21.26 -0.33
N ILE A 627 9.86 20.90 0.92
CA ILE A 627 9.43 21.87 1.95
C ILE A 627 10.56 22.84 2.29
N ILE A 628 11.78 22.34 2.46
CA ILE A 628 12.98 23.15 2.75
C ILE A 628 13.21 24.21 1.69
N ARG A 629 13.06 23.83 0.42
CA ARG A 629 13.15 24.74 -0.71
C ARG A 629 12.02 25.77 -0.68
N ASP A 630 10.77 25.32 -0.48
CA ASP A 630 9.61 26.21 -0.43
C ASP A 630 9.70 27.28 0.67
N ILE A 631 10.36 26.98 1.80
CA ILE A 631 10.50 27.94 2.90
C ILE A 631 11.87 28.61 2.94
N GLU A 632 12.74 28.36 1.96
CA GLU A 632 14.13 28.84 1.95
C GLU A 632 14.85 28.63 3.29
N LEU A 633 14.77 27.39 3.82
CA LEU A 633 15.39 27.07 5.10
C LEU A 633 16.91 27.29 5.01
N SER A 634 17.44 28.10 5.92
CA SER A 634 18.87 28.38 6.04
C SER A 634 19.48 27.63 7.23
N ARG A 635 20.82 27.53 7.26
CA ARG A 635 21.54 27.00 8.43
C ARG A 635 21.25 27.84 9.68
N GLU A 636 21.09 29.15 9.52
CA GLU A 636 20.80 30.05 10.62
C GLU A 636 19.47 29.69 11.31
N ASP A 637 18.45 29.33 10.53
CA ASP A 637 17.13 28.94 11.04
C ASP A 637 17.20 27.70 11.96
N LEU A 638 18.16 26.80 11.74
CA LEU A 638 18.36 25.59 12.55
C LEU A 638 19.07 25.87 13.87
N HIS A 639 20.11 26.72 13.84
CA HIS A 639 21.01 26.92 14.98
C HIS A 639 20.60 28.09 15.89
N ASN A 640 19.94 29.11 15.35
CA ASN A 640 19.56 30.30 16.12
C ASN A 640 18.18 30.21 16.79
N GLY A 641 17.53 29.05 16.72
CA GLY A 641 16.39 28.69 17.57
C GLY A 641 15.32 29.78 17.67
N GLY A 642 14.81 30.25 16.53
CA GLY A 642 13.63 31.12 16.46
C GLY A 642 13.67 32.41 17.30
N GLN A 643 14.86 32.98 17.59
CA GLN A 643 14.95 34.29 18.24
C GLN A 643 14.25 35.40 17.43
#